data_AF-A0A925BST5-F1
#
_entry.id   AF-A0A925BST5-F1
#
_cell.length_a   1.000
_cell.length_b   1.000
_cell.length_c   1.000
_cell.angle_alpha   90.00
_cell.angle_beta   90.00
_cell.angle_gamma   90.00
#
_symmetry.space_group_name_H-M   'P 1'
#
loop_
_entity.id
_entity.type
_entity.pdbx_description
1 polymer ?
#
loop_
_entity_poly.entity_id
_entity_poly.type
_entity_poly.pdbx_seq_one_letter_code
_entity_poly.pdbx_strand_id
1 'polypeptide(L)'
;MAVLHGSWLFQTQSAGLQGGLLIWGEAWRRLDSSSEEGADSLITTHPYSMSRAELLTHLTELQHAKRLSLPFLETVTIAKSKSKRGKAPENSAVDEIGRWRSQIIALPSAALESDETLIPHLSAAASSQPVLLYPWQVEGLWLSPIEALQFLNSLPLGSLNEEDSFLGGDLRFWSHTARWSLDLLARSKFLPALKAQEDVAIASWEALLDSSTDQTRLGNFAKLMPSVCRTYQQESLGDCLAIELPPEPQALLSSFLNQVVDAQIRVTVDQHPIPTKLSREAVARGGVLIESPLREWLQSLGQSSQVHADGLDRLESALTTWKAPLRNYQTAQFRACLRLQPPISHQKNWTLEYLLQAIDNAEFLVSASVIWQNPVDRLVYQGRTIDHPQETLLMGLGLASRLYSLMEPSLQEARPQSCQLTPVQAYELIMNGSWRLQDSGLGVILPPSLANRGGWANRLGLKIQASTLTKQKKGQLGLQSLLNFRWELAIGGHSIPKAEFDRLVALNAPLVEINGEWVELRSQDIKAAQAFFAARKDQTTLSLEDALRISTGDTQSIEKLPVVSFEASGALQELVTTLTGNQSLEEIETPKDFHGELRPYQSRGVAWLAFLERWSLGACLADDMGLGKTVQFIAFMLHLREQGTLEQPILLVCPTSVLG
;
A
#
# COMPACT_ATOMS: atom_id res chain seq x y z
N MET A 1 -28.07 5.26 12.53
CA MET A 1 -26.72 4.99 11.98
C MET A 1 -26.12 6.33 11.61
N ALA A 2 -24.88 6.58 12.03
CA ALA A 2 -24.18 7.85 11.85
C ALA A 2 -22.91 7.59 11.04
N VAL A 3 -22.71 8.34 9.96
CA VAL A 3 -21.57 8.18 9.05
C VAL A 3 -20.83 9.52 8.96
N LEU A 4 -19.51 9.48 9.12
CA LEU A 4 -18.62 10.62 8.94
C LEU A 4 -18.09 10.68 7.52
N HIS A 5 -18.05 11.89 6.99
CA HIS A 5 -17.57 12.23 5.65
C HIS A 5 -16.48 13.30 5.73
N GLY A 6 -15.62 13.36 4.72
CA GLY A 6 -14.47 14.24 4.67
C GLY A 6 -14.09 14.64 3.25
N SER A 7 -14.02 15.94 3.00
CA SER A 7 -13.64 16.50 1.71
C SER A 7 -12.46 17.45 1.86
N TRP A 8 -11.41 17.23 1.07
CA TRP A 8 -10.29 18.16 0.98
C TRP A 8 -10.67 19.32 0.08
N LEU A 9 -10.73 20.52 0.65
CA LEU A 9 -11.11 21.73 -0.07
C LEU A 9 -9.87 22.35 -0.72
N PHE A 10 -9.87 22.33 -2.05
CA PHE A 10 -8.93 23.04 -2.91
C PHE A 10 -9.41 24.49 -3.05
N GLN A 11 -8.55 25.49 -2.79
CA GLN A 11 -8.87 26.90 -3.05
C GLN A 11 -7.96 27.48 -4.12
N THR A 12 -8.59 28.15 -5.10
CA THR A 12 -7.97 28.89 -6.19
C THR A 12 -7.60 30.30 -5.73
N GLN A 13 -6.37 30.43 -5.24
CA GLN A 13 -5.47 31.60 -5.25
C GLN A 13 -5.91 33.01 -4.80
N SER A 14 -7.18 33.33 -4.53
CA SER A 14 -7.61 34.73 -4.31
C SER A 14 -7.71 35.18 -2.84
N ALA A 15 -7.66 34.27 -1.85
CA ALA A 15 -8.01 34.62 -0.47
C ALA A 15 -7.07 34.06 0.62
N GLY A 16 -5.74 34.02 0.40
CA GLY A 16 -4.73 33.83 1.47
C GLY A 16 -4.85 32.61 2.42
N LEU A 17 -5.84 31.75 2.23
CA LEU A 17 -6.19 30.62 3.08
C LEU A 17 -5.60 29.34 2.48
N GLN A 18 -4.90 28.58 3.32
CA GLN A 18 -4.38 27.27 2.97
C GLN A 18 -5.54 26.27 2.81
N GLY A 19 -5.38 25.27 1.94
CA GLY A 19 -6.35 24.18 1.81
C GLY A 19 -6.49 23.40 3.13
N GLY A 20 -7.59 22.67 3.25
CA GLY A 20 -7.91 21.97 4.50
C GLY A 20 -8.98 20.91 4.32
N LEU A 21 -9.15 20.09 5.35
CA LEU A 21 -10.12 19.00 5.36
C LEU A 21 -11.41 19.48 6.05
N LEU A 22 -12.54 19.43 5.35
CA LEU A 22 -13.86 19.63 5.95
C LEU A 22 -14.44 18.29 6.37
N ILE A 23 -14.77 18.13 7.65
CA ILE A 23 -15.43 16.95 8.20
C ILE A 23 -16.89 17.28 8.49
N TRP A 24 -17.80 16.44 8.03
CA TRP A 24 -19.23 16.54 8.34
C TRP A 24 -19.81 15.14 8.60
N GLY A 25 -21.03 15.08 9.14
CA GLY A 25 -21.67 13.82 9.50
C GLY A 25 -23.08 13.69 8.93
N GLU A 26 -23.44 12.47 8.55
CA GLU A 26 -24.77 12.05 8.12
C GLU A 26 -25.42 11.22 9.24
N ALA A 27 -26.62 11.59 9.67
CA ALA A 27 -27.38 10.86 10.69
C ALA A 27 -28.79 10.55 10.18
N TRP A 28 -29.17 9.28 10.25
CA TRP A 28 -30.52 8.84 9.87
C TRP A 28 -31.58 9.49 10.76
N ARG A 29 -32.59 10.11 10.14
CA ARG A 29 -33.79 10.66 10.81
C ARG A 29 -35.03 10.44 9.94
N ARG A 30 -36.22 10.45 10.52
CA ARG A 30 -37.47 10.50 9.74
C ARG A 30 -37.66 11.94 9.24
N LEU A 31 -37.99 12.08 7.97
CA LEU A 31 -38.34 13.37 7.38
C LEU A 31 -39.82 13.61 7.62
N ASP A 32 -40.14 14.64 8.40
CA ASP A 32 -41.52 15.10 8.54
C ASP A 32 -41.84 16.00 7.33
N SER A 33 -43.01 15.82 6.73
CA SER A 33 -43.45 16.55 5.52
C SER A 33 -43.76 18.04 5.77
N SER A 34 -43.22 18.64 6.83
CA SER A 34 -43.62 19.96 7.33
C SER A 34 -42.45 20.82 7.83
N SER A 35 -41.25 20.68 7.28
CA SER A 35 -40.18 21.67 7.49
C SER A 35 -40.12 22.62 6.30
N GLU A 36 -41.11 23.51 6.20
CA GLU A 36 -40.96 24.80 5.52
C GLU A 36 -40.03 25.67 6.37
N GLU A 37 -38.72 25.51 6.23
CA GLU A 37 -37.76 26.52 6.69
C GLU A 37 -37.00 27.08 5.48
N GLY A 38 -37.41 28.28 5.04
CA GLY A 38 -36.61 29.18 4.20
C GLY A 38 -36.88 29.11 2.69
N ALA A 39 -38.06 29.56 2.25
CA ALA A 39 -38.45 29.66 0.84
C ALA A 39 -37.67 30.73 -0.01
N ASP A 40 -36.53 31.24 0.46
CA ASP A 40 -35.77 32.30 -0.22
C ASP A 40 -34.38 31.86 -0.74
N SER A 41 -33.95 30.60 -0.52
CA SER A 41 -32.71 30.07 -1.12
C SER A 41 -32.97 28.84 -1.98
N LEU A 42 -32.56 28.88 -3.25
CA LEU A 42 -32.69 27.77 -4.21
C LEU A 42 -31.97 26.48 -3.79
N ILE A 43 -30.94 26.58 -2.93
CA ILE A 43 -30.17 25.45 -2.41
C ILE A 43 -30.62 25.15 -0.99
N THR A 44 -31.01 23.90 -0.75
CA THR A 44 -31.51 23.44 0.55
C THR A 44 -30.41 22.77 1.38
N THR A 45 -30.52 22.88 2.70
CA THR A 45 -29.65 22.15 3.64
C THR A 45 -29.88 20.65 3.53
N HIS A 46 -28.81 19.87 3.59
CA HIS A 46 -28.90 18.42 3.54
C HIS A 46 -29.74 17.88 4.71
N PRO A 47 -30.89 17.24 4.47
CA PRO A 47 -31.82 16.88 5.53
C PRO A 47 -31.27 15.84 6.52
N TYR A 48 -30.21 15.10 6.17
CA TYR A 48 -29.52 14.18 7.08
C TYR A 48 -28.22 14.75 7.68
N SER A 49 -27.79 15.97 7.37
CA SER A 49 -26.55 16.52 7.95
C SER A 49 -26.67 16.79 9.44
N MET A 50 -25.73 16.27 10.23
CA MET A 50 -25.63 16.54 11.66
C MET A 50 -25.49 18.04 11.94
N SER A 51 -26.18 18.53 12.96
CA SER A 51 -25.95 19.87 13.49
C SER A 51 -24.56 19.99 14.14
N ARG A 52 -24.09 21.22 14.36
CA ARG A 52 -22.79 21.48 15.02
C ARG A 52 -22.68 20.78 16.38
N ALA A 53 -23.76 20.76 17.14
CA ALA A 53 -23.79 20.12 18.46
C ALA A 53 -23.74 18.59 18.34
N GLU A 54 -24.49 18.00 17.41
CA GLU A 54 -24.51 16.55 17.17
C GLU A 54 -23.15 16.04 16.69
N LEU A 55 -22.52 16.74 15.74
CA LEU A 55 -21.21 16.36 15.23
C LEU A 55 -20.14 16.40 16.32
N LEU A 56 -20.13 17.44 17.16
CA LEU A 56 -19.18 17.53 18.29
C LEU A 56 -19.40 16.41 19.31
N THR A 57 -20.66 16.15 19.68
CA THR A 57 -20.97 15.05 20.60
C THR A 57 -20.51 13.71 20.03
N HIS A 58 -20.81 13.44 18.76
CA HIS A 58 -20.43 12.20 18.10
C HIS A 58 -18.91 12.01 18.02
N LEU A 59 -18.16 13.06 17.65
CA LEU A 59 -16.69 13.00 17.64
C LEU A 59 -16.11 12.79 19.04
N THR A 60 -16.71 13.39 20.08
CA THR A 60 -16.29 13.23 21.48
C THR A 60 -16.56 11.81 21.99
N GLU A 61 -17.71 11.22 21.65
CA GLU A 61 -18.04 9.82 21.96
C GLU A 61 -17.04 8.85 21.31
N LEU A 62 -16.69 9.07 20.04
CA LEU A 62 -15.69 8.26 19.34
C LEU A 62 -14.29 8.39 19.96
N GLN A 63 -13.92 9.59 20.45
CA GLN A 63 -12.68 9.80 21.18
C GLN A 63 -12.67 9.08 22.54
N HIS A 64 -13.76 9.14 23.32
CA HIS A 64 -13.89 8.39 24.58
C HIS A 64 -13.85 6.87 24.38
N ALA A 65 -14.45 6.39 23.29
CA ALA A 65 -14.41 4.98 22.90
C ALA A 65 -13.02 4.54 22.36
N LYS A 66 -12.03 5.45 22.34
CA LYS A 66 -10.69 5.24 21.75
C LYS A 66 -10.73 4.80 20.28
N ARG A 67 -11.80 5.14 19.57
CA ARG A 67 -11.95 4.88 18.13
C ARG A 67 -11.32 5.97 17.27
N LEU A 68 -11.15 7.18 17.83
CA LEU A 68 -10.47 8.33 17.22
C LEU A 68 -9.52 8.99 18.22
N SER A 69 -8.52 9.70 17.72
CA SER A 69 -7.64 10.55 18.53
C SER A 69 -7.63 11.96 17.96
N LEU A 70 -8.18 12.90 18.73
CA LEU A 70 -8.38 14.28 18.31
C LEU A 70 -7.87 15.24 19.38
N PRO A 71 -6.56 15.52 19.44
CA PRO A 71 -5.97 16.35 20.49
C PRO A 71 -6.52 17.79 20.51
N PHE A 72 -7.02 18.28 19.38
CA PHE A 72 -7.60 19.62 19.29
C PHE A 72 -9.04 19.71 19.82
N LEU A 73 -9.80 18.60 19.96
CA LEU A 73 -11.19 18.65 20.44
C LEU A 73 -11.32 19.11 21.91
N GLU A 74 -10.32 18.84 22.74
CA GLU A 74 -10.28 19.31 24.13
C GLU A 74 -10.23 20.85 24.20
N THR A 75 -9.52 21.50 23.26
CA THR A 75 -9.45 22.96 23.19
C THR A 75 -10.78 23.60 22.74
N VAL A 76 -11.56 22.91 21.92
CA VAL A 76 -12.88 23.36 21.42
C VAL A 76 -13.97 23.25 22.49
N THR A 77 -13.87 22.29 23.42
CA THR A 77 -14.90 22.04 24.46
C THR A 77 -14.72 22.91 25.71
N ILE A 78 -13.48 23.28 26.07
CA ILE A 78 -13.17 24.08 27.28
C ILE A 78 -13.69 25.52 27.20
N ALA A 79 -13.89 26.09 26.00
CA ALA A 79 -14.39 27.45 25.81
C ALA A 79 -15.83 27.67 26.36
N LYS A 80 -16.66 26.62 26.40
CA LYS A 80 -18.04 26.72 26.92
C LYS A 80 -18.16 26.77 28.44
N SER A 81 -17.12 26.41 29.20
CA SER A 81 -17.22 26.19 30.66
C SER A 81 -16.88 27.40 31.55
N LYS A 82 -16.36 28.51 31.00
CA LYS A 82 -16.00 29.72 31.77
C LYS A 82 -16.88 30.93 31.44
N SER A 83 -18.18 30.81 31.72
CA SER A 83 -19.07 31.97 31.90
C SER A 83 -19.63 31.95 33.33
N LYS A 84 -18.86 32.50 34.28
CA LYS A 84 -19.39 33.01 35.56
C LYS A 84 -18.37 33.92 36.27
N ARG A 85 -18.71 35.22 36.30
CA ARG A 85 -18.27 36.31 37.19
C ARG A 85 -16.77 36.46 37.48
N GLY A 86 -16.14 37.40 36.77
CA GLY A 86 -14.89 38.05 37.17
C GLY A 86 -14.22 38.71 35.97
N LYS A 87 -13.83 39.99 36.10
CA LYS A 87 -13.23 40.84 35.05
C LYS A 87 -12.24 40.09 34.15
N ALA A 88 -12.49 40.11 32.85
CA ALA A 88 -11.67 39.49 31.82
C ALA A 88 -10.38 40.31 31.54
N PRO A 89 -9.24 39.67 31.24
CA PRO A 89 -8.21 40.26 30.40
C PRO A 89 -8.61 40.08 28.92
N GLU A 90 -8.45 41.13 28.11
CA GLU A 90 -9.04 41.32 26.77
C GLU A 90 -8.52 40.43 25.62
N ASN A 91 -7.79 39.32 25.84
CA ASN A 91 -7.10 38.61 24.74
C ASN A 91 -7.40 37.11 24.57
N SER A 92 -8.60 36.61 24.90
CA SER A 92 -8.92 35.19 24.68
C SER A 92 -10.32 34.90 24.13
N ALA A 93 -10.88 35.79 23.31
CA ALA A 93 -12.21 35.63 22.70
C ALA A 93 -12.21 35.57 21.16
N VAL A 94 -11.11 35.11 20.53
CA VAL A 94 -10.93 35.21 19.06
C VAL A 94 -11.14 33.89 18.29
N ASP A 95 -11.16 32.69 18.92
CA ASP A 95 -10.98 31.43 18.16
C ASP A 95 -12.22 30.56 17.85
N GLU A 96 -13.45 30.92 18.25
CA GLU A 96 -14.65 30.12 17.89
C GLU A 96 -15.24 30.46 16.49
N ILE A 97 -14.89 31.60 15.89
CA ILE A 97 -15.65 32.18 14.76
C ILE A 97 -15.22 31.65 13.37
N GLY A 98 -14.05 30.99 13.23
CA GLY A 98 -13.48 30.64 11.92
C GLY A 98 -13.45 29.16 11.51
N ARG A 99 -13.73 28.21 12.42
CA ARG A 99 -13.54 26.77 12.16
C ARG A 99 -14.74 26.05 11.55
N TRP A 100 -15.96 26.56 11.75
CA TRP A 100 -17.16 25.98 11.14
C TRP A 100 -17.38 26.59 9.77
N ARG A 101 -17.54 25.74 8.75
CA ARG A 101 -17.78 26.19 7.38
C ARG A 101 -19.02 25.50 6.83
N SER A 102 -19.79 26.27 6.07
CA SER A 102 -20.84 25.74 5.22
C SER A 102 -20.27 25.53 3.83
N GLN A 103 -20.57 24.37 3.24
CA GLN A 103 -20.05 23.95 1.95
C GLN A 103 -21.17 23.29 1.16
N ILE A 104 -21.26 23.61 -0.14
CA ILE A 104 -22.19 22.95 -1.04
C ILE A 104 -21.49 21.71 -1.62
N ILE A 105 -22.16 20.56 -1.54
CA ILE A 105 -21.71 19.28 -2.08
C ILE A 105 -22.82 18.68 -2.94
N ALA A 106 -22.51 18.34 -4.19
CA ALA A 106 -23.45 17.62 -5.03
C ALA A 106 -23.49 16.13 -4.63
N LEU A 107 -24.66 15.67 -4.19
CA LEU A 107 -24.87 14.31 -3.70
C LEU A 107 -25.98 13.59 -4.49
N PRO A 108 -25.91 12.26 -4.63
CA PRO A 108 -26.95 11.47 -5.27
C PRO A 108 -28.29 11.62 -4.52
N SER A 109 -29.35 12.00 -5.24
CA SER A 109 -30.70 12.24 -4.73
C SER A 109 -31.75 11.58 -5.62
N ALA A 110 -32.86 11.14 -5.05
CA ALA A 110 -33.98 10.54 -5.76
C ALA A 110 -35.25 11.39 -5.57
N ALA A 111 -36.09 11.45 -6.61
CA ALA A 111 -37.40 12.10 -6.54
C ALA A 111 -38.44 11.12 -5.97
N LEU A 112 -39.27 11.59 -5.05
CA LEU A 112 -40.46 10.86 -4.63
C LEU A 112 -41.55 10.96 -5.70
N GLU A 113 -42.22 9.86 -6.01
CA GLU A 113 -43.25 9.80 -7.08
C GLU A 113 -44.50 10.66 -6.79
N SER A 114 -44.66 11.20 -5.57
CA SER A 114 -45.89 11.86 -5.11
C SER A 114 -45.80 13.36 -4.80
N ASP A 115 -44.60 13.93 -4.68
CA ASP A 115 -44.36 15.37 -4.47
C ASP A 115 -42.99 15.68 -5.07
N GLU A 116 -42.81 16.79 -5.78
CA GLU A 116 -41.55 17.23 -6.46
C GLU A 116 -40.35 17.45 -5.50
N THR A 117 -40.42 16.92 -4.27
CA THR A 117 -39.38 16.92 -3.25
C THR A 117 -38.29 15.89 -3.55
N LEU A 118 -37.04 16.37 -3.60
CA LEU A 118 -35.85 15.55 -3.75
C LEU A 118 -35.34 15.09 -2.39
N ILE A 119 -35.05 13.79 -2.26
CA ILE A 119 -34.45 13.22 -1.04
C ILE A 119 -33.03 12.74 -1.36
N PRO A 120 -32.02 13.14 -0.57
CA PRO A 120 -30.67 12.61 -0.74
C PRO A 120 -30.62 11.13 -0.39
N HIS A 121 -29.88 10.37 -1.18
CA HIS A 121 -29.66 8.96 -0.94
C HIS A 121 -28.62 8.77 0.17
N LEU A 122 -29.00 8.12 1.27
CA LEU A 122 -28.12 7.84 2.40
C LEU A 122 -26.91 7.01 1.98
N SER A 123 -25.75 7.35 2.52
CA SER A 123 -24.48 6.71 2.18
C SER A 123 -24.42 5.21 2.55
N ALA A 124 -25.25 4.78 3.50
CA ALA A 124 -25.35 3.38 3.95
C ALA A 124 -26.44 2.55 3.23
N ALA A 125 -27.26 3.17 2.37
CA ALA A 125 -28.33 2.48 1.66
C ALA A 125 -27.84 1.94 0.29
N ALA A 126 -28.52 0.94 -0.27
CA ALA A 126 -28.29 0.49 -1.65
C ALA A 126 -29.40 1.03 -2.55
N SER A 127 -29.05 1.70 -3.66
CA SER A 127 -30.05 2.20 -4.61
C SER A 127 -30.33 1.19 -5.72
N SER A 128 -31.62 0.95 -5.98
CA SER A 128 -32.13 0.26 -7.17
C SER A 128 -32.80 1.20 -8.18
N GLN A 129 -32.87 2.51 -7.88
CA GLN A 129 -33.57 3.54 -8.67
C GLN A 129 -32.61 4.51 -9.37
N PRO A 130 -33.02 5.17 -10.46
CA PRO A 130 -32.22 6.20 -11.11
C PRO A 130 -32.00 7.39 -10.16
N VAL A 131 -30.73 7.70 -9.89
CA VAL A 131 -30.34 8.76 -8.96
C VAL A 131 -29.77 9.94 -9.76
N LEU A 132 -30.10 11.16 -9.34
CA LEU A 132 -29.62 12.40 -9.94
C LEU A 132 -28.73 13.16 -8.93
N LEU A 133 -27.76 13.92 -9.42
CA LEU A 133 -26.90 14.72 -8.55
C LEU A 133 -27.60 16.04 -8.23
N TYR A 134 -27.72 16.36 -6.93
CA TYR A 134 -28.32 17.61 -6.47
C TYR A 134 -27.37 18.33 -5.49
N PRO A 135 -27.19 19.66 -5.60
CA PRO A 135 -26.36 20.42 -4.68
C PRO A 135 -27.05 20.57 -3.31
N TRP A 136 -26.43 20.01 -2.27
CA TRP A 136 -26.89 20.16 -0.90
C TRP A 136 -25.91 20.99 -0.08
N GLN A 137 -26.44 21.87 0.77
CA GLN A 137 -25.64 22.61 1.73
C GLN A 137 -25.38 21.74 2.98
N VAL A 138 -24.11 21.57 3.34
CA VAL A 138 -23.69 20.89 4.58
C VAL A 138 -22.88 21.84 5.47
N GLU A 139 -23.01 21.68 6.78
CA GLU A 139 -22.12 22.33 7.74
C GLU A 139 -21.11 21.32 8.29
N GLY A 140 -19.84 21.72 8.37
CA GLY A 140 -18.77 20.86 8.85
C GLY A 140 -17.67 21.60 9.60
N LEU A 141 -16.84 20.83 10.27
CA LEU A 141 -15.64 21.28 10.97
C LEU A 141 -14.46 21.33 9.99
N TRP A 142 -13.86 22.50 9.84
CA TRP A 142 -12.66 22.70 9.03
C TRP A 142 -11.39 22.40 9.83
N LEU A 143 -10.51 21.58 9.26
CA LEU A 143 -9.20 21.25 9.81
C LEU A 143 -8.07 21.79 8.93
N SER A 144 -7.07 22.40 9.58
CA SER A 144 -5.81 22.75 8.94
C SER A 144 -5.06 21.50 8.46
N PRO A 145 -4.08 21.60 7.53
CA PRO A 145 -3.34 20.43 7.03
C PRO A 145 -2.72 19.54 8.12
N ILE A 146 -2.23 20.15 9.21
CA ILE A 146 -1.63 19.40 10.32
C ILE A 146 -2.69 18.66 11.16
N GLU A 147 -3.81 19.32 11.48
CA GLU A 147 -4.94 18.72 12.21
C GLU A 147 -5.60 17.63 11.37
N ALA A 148 -5.74 17.85 10.06
CA ALA A 148 -6.26 16.88 9.11
C ALA A 148 -5.40 15.62 9.09
N LEU A 149 -4.07 15.74 9.04
CA LEU A 149 -3.19 14.57 9.06
C LEU A 149 -3.25 13.82 10.40
N GLN A 150 -3.32 14.52 11.54
CA GLN A 150 -3.52 13.90 12.86
C GLN A 150 -4.82 13.10 12.91
N PHE A 151 -5.92 13.70 12.45
CA PHE A 151 -7.23 13.04 12.38
C PHE A 151 -7.19 11.81 11.46
N LEU A 152 -6.72 11.98 10.21
CA LEU A 152 -6.71 10.91 9.21
C LEU A 152 -5.83 9.72 9.62
N ASN A 153 -4.75 9.96 10.36
CA ASN A 153 -3.88 8.90 10.91
C ASN A 153 -4.52 8.16 12.09
N SER A 154 -5.45 8.78 12.81
CA SER A 154 -6.19 8.14 13.90
C SER A 154 -7.28 7.17 13.41
N LEU A 155 -7.65 7.24 12.13
CA LEU A 155 -8.67 6.37 11.53
C LEU A 155 -8.16 4.93 11.34
N PRO A 156 -9.03 3.91 11.52
CA PRO A 156 -8.68 2.50 11.32
C PRO A 156 -8.27 2.19 9.88
N LEU A 157 -7.34 1.23 9.72
CA LEU A 157 -6.69 0.85 8.45
C LEU A 157 -7.55 -0.02 7.52
N GLY A 158 -8.68 -0.53 8.03
CA GLY A 158 -9.65 -1.31 7.28
C GLY A 158 -9.62 -2.80 7.61
N SER A 159 -10.71 -3.25 8.20
CA SER A 159 -11.49 -4.32 7.58
C SER A 159 -12.94 -3.83 7.49
N LEU A 160 -13.75 -4.38 6.58
CA LEU A 160 -15.20 -4.17 6.56
C LEU A 160 -15.85 -4.88 7.76
N ASN A 161 -15.34 -4.65 8.98
CA ASN A 161 -16.01 -5.07 10.19
C ASN A 161 -17.20 -4.14 10.40
N GLU A 162 -18.30 -4.66 10.93
CA GLU A 162 -19.48 -3.85 11.30
C GLU A 162 -19.11 -2.67 12.22
N GLU A 163 -18.01 -2.79 12.97
CA GLU A 163 -17.51 -1.78 13.91
C GLU A 163 -17.03 -0.47 13.23
N ASP A 164 -16.58 -0.53 11.97
CA ASP A 164 -16.04 0.60 11.19
C ASP A 164 -17.10 1.23 10.25
N SER A 165 -18.37 0.87 10.43
CA SER A 165 -19.51 1.34 9.62
C SER A 165 -19.79 2.84 9.75
N PHE A 166 -19.17 3.51 10.72
CA PHE A 166 -19.30 4.96 10.93
C PHE A 166 -18.45 5.81 9.98
N LEU A 167 -17.62 5.22 9.11
CA LEU A 167 -16.77 5.94 8.17
C LEU A 167 -17.30 5.86 6.73
N GLY A 168 -17.35 7.00 6.05
CA GLY A 168 -17.58 7.10 4.61
C GLY A 168 -16.39 6.62 3.78
N GLY A 169 -16.63 6.25 2.52
CA GLY A 169 -15.57 5.81 1.59
C GLY A 169 -14.55 6.91 1.27
N ASP A 170 -14.97 8.17 1.35
CA ASP A 170 -14.16 9.37 1.21
C ASP A 170 -13.14 9.55 2.34
N LEU A 171 -13.54 9.37 3.60
CA LEU A 171 -12.59 9.41 4.72
C LEU A 171 -11.58 8.28 4.66
N ARG A 172 -12.00 7.07 4.27
CA ARG A 172 -11.08 5.94 4.06
C ARG A 172 -10.06 6.27 2.96
N PHE A 173 -10.50 6.85 1.86
CA PHE A 173 -9.63 7.29 0.77
C PHE A 173 -8.58 8.32 1.24
N TRP A 174 -9.00 9.37 1.95
CA TRP A 174 -8.07 10.37 2.48
C TRP A 174 -7.13 9.80 3.54
N SER A 175 -7.59 8.83 4.32
CA SER A 175 -6.78 8.12 5.32
C SER A 175 -5.64 7.30 4.68
N HIS A 176 -5.88 6.67 3.52
CA HIS A 176 -4.81 6.02 2.76
C HIS A 176 -3.85 7.03 2.12
N THR A 177 -4.38 8.15 1.61
CA THR A 177 -3.56 9.22 1.01
C THR A 177 -2.66 9.90 2.05
N ALA A 178 -3.16 10.13 3.26
CA ALA A 178 -2.39 10.63 4.41
C ALA A 178 -1.21 9.72 4.80
N ARG A 179 -1.40 8.40 4.73
CA ARG A 179 -0.31 7.45 4.97
C ARG A 179 0.73 7.45 3.86
N TRP A 180 0.30 7.68 2.63
CA TRP A 180 1.24 7.87 1.53
C TRP A 180 2.10 9.13 1.73
N SER A 181 1.56 10.23 2.26
CA SER A 181 2.41 11.39 2.59
C SER A 181 3.47 11.07 3.66
N LEU A 182 3.16 10.21 4.64
CA LEU A 182 4.14 9.75 5.62
C LEU A 182 5.25 8.89 4.98
N ASP A 183 4.88 8.01 4.04
CA ASP A 183 5.85 7.21 3.27
C ASP A 183 6.78 8.09 2.42
N LEU A 184 6.26 9.14 1.78
CA LEU A 184 7.07 10.12 1.06
C LEU A 184 8.05 10.84 2.00
N LEU A 185 7.59 11.25 3.19
CA LEU A 185 8.45 11.89 4.20
C LEU A 185 9.54 10.93 4.70
N ALA A 186 9.20 9.67 4.97
CA ALA A 186 10.15 8.65 5.41
C ALA A 186 11.24 8.38 4.36
N ARG A 187 10.89 8.43 3.07
CA ARG A 187 11.82 8.32 1.94
C ARG A 187 12.51 9.64 1.57
N SER A 188 12.30 10.72 2.32
CA SER A 188 12.84 12.06 2.05
C SER A 188 12.49 12.61 0.66
N LYS A 189 11.28 12.30 0.17
CA LYS A 189 10.76 12.66 -1.16
C LYS A 189 10.05 14.01 -1.14
N PHE A 190 10.79 15.08 -0.92
CA PHE A 190 10.27 16.44 -0.94
C PHE A 190 11.32 17.46 -1.40
N LEU A 191 10.88 18.59 -1.93
CA LEU A 191 11.74 19.66 -2.42
C LEU A 191 11.27 21.03 -1.91
N PRO A 192 12.19 21.94 -1.58
CA PRO A 192 11.82 23.30 -1.26
C PRO A 192 11.41 24.04 -2.54
N ALA A 193 10.43 24.92 -2.46
CA ALA A 193 9.84 25.65 -3.57
C ALA A 193 9.68 27.14 -3.22
N LEU A 194 9.69 27.95 -4.27
CA LEU A 194 9.39 29.37 -4.24
C LEU A 194 8.40 29.60 -5.38
N LYS A 195 7.23 30.17 -5.08
CA LYS A 195 6.22 30.55 -6.08
C LYS A 195 5.98 32.04 -5.98
N ALA A 196 6.30 32.79 -7.03
CA ALA A 196 5.93 34.20 -7.11
C ALA A 196 4.40 34.32 -7.30
N GLN A 197 3.74 35.06 -6.41
CA GLN A 197 2.41 35.63 -6.64
C GLN A 197 2.57 37.15 -6.71
N GLU A 198 1.71 37.82 -7.49
CA GLU A 198 1.80 39.23 -7.94
C GLU A 198 2.68 40.16 -7.07
N ASP A 199 2.42 40.27 -5.76
CA ASP A 199 3.20 41.11 -4.82
C ASP A 199 3.97 40.35 -3.71
N VAL A 200 3.83 39.03 -3.60
CA VAL A 200 4.43 38.21 -2.52
C VAL A 200 4.88 36.84 -3.03
N ALA A 201 6.11 36.43 -2.72
CA ALA A 201 6.55 35.07 -3.01
C ALA A 201 6.26 34.12 -1.86
N ILE A 202 5.82 32.90 -2.20
CA ILE A 202 5.47 31.85 -1.24
C ILE A 202 6.56 30.78 -1.21
N ALA A 203 7.25 30.67 -0.08
CA ALA A 203 8.11 29.54 0.24
C ALA A 203 7.25 28.35 0.68
N SER A 204 7.46 27.18 0.08
CA SER A 204 6.74 25.95 0.45
C SER A 204 7.59 24.70 0.22
N TRP A 205 7.22 23.59 0.84
CA TRP A 205 7.75 22.27 0.52
C TRP A 205 6.77 21.52 -0.38
N GLU A 206 7.27 20.88 -1.42
CA GLU A 206 6.48 20.12 -2.38
C GLU A 206 6.86 18.65 -2.32
N ALA A 207 5.87 17.77 -2.43
CA ALA A 207 6.08 16.33 -2.53
C ALA A 207 6.76 15.99 -3.87
N LEU A 208 7.78 15.15 -3.83
CA LEU A 208 8.51 14.69 -5.01
C LEU A 208 7.96 13.34 -5.48
N LEU A 209 7.31 13.32 -6.64
CA LEU A 209 6.73 12.12 -7.27
C LEU A 209 7.51 11.74 -8.54
N ASP A 210 8.83 11.56 -8.41
CA ASP A 210 9.76 11.22 -9.50
C ASP A 210 9.84 9.71 -9.78
N SER A 211 9.55 8.87 -8.79
CA SER A 211 9.62 7.42 -8.92
C SER A 211 8.45 6.84 -9.71
N SER A 212 8.67 5.77 -10.49
CA SER A 212 7.57 5.10 -11.19
C SER A 212 6.55 4.48 -10.24
N THR A 213 6.99 4.07 -9.05
CA THR A 213 6.09 3.55 -8.01
C THR A 213 5.14 4.63 -7.52
N ASP A 214 5.62 5.85 -7.31
CA ASP A 214 4.80 6.97 -6.86
C ASP A 214 3.89 7.49 -7.97
N GLN A 215 4.35 7.52 -9.23
CA GLN A 215 3.51 7.85 -10.39
C GLN A 215 2.39 6.81 -10.61
N THR A 216 2.70 5.52 -10.52
CA THR A 216 1.70 4.45 -10.62
C THR A 216 0.69 4.56 -9.48
N ARG A 217 1.18 4.82 -8.25
CA ARG A 217 0.34 5.02 -7.08
C ARG A 217 -0.56 6.25 -7.23
N LEU A 218 -0.05 7.38 -7.74
CA LEU A 218 -0.84 8.56 -8.07
C LEU A 218 -1.97 8.23 -9.06
N GLY A 219 -1.65 7.49 -10.13
CA GLY A 219 -2.62 7.04 -11.13
C GLY A 219 -3.68 6.12 -10.54
N ASN A 220 -3.31 5.21 -9.64
CA ASN A 220 -4.25 4.32 -8.95
C ASN A 220 -5.17 5.09 -7.99
N PHE A 221 -4.64 6.02 -7.19
CA PHE A 221 -5.46 6.88 -6.33
C PHE A 221 -6.40 7.76 -7.15
N ALA A 222 -5.93 8.33 -8.27
CA ALA A 222 -6.76 9.15 -9.15
C ALA A 222 -7.93 8.34 -9.74
N LYS A 223 -7.69 7.09 -10.15
CA LYS A 223 -8.73 6.19 -10.69
C LYS A 223 -9.74 5.73 -9.64
N LEU A 224 -9.29 5.49 -8.41
CA LEU A 224 -10.12 4.99 -7.31
C LEU A 224 -10.73 6.10 -6.45
N MET A 225 -10.50 7.38 -6.78
CA MET A 225 -11.01 8.50 -5.99
C MET A 225 -12.54 8.52 -5.97
N PRO A 226 -13.17 8.44 -4.78
CA PRO A 226 -14.62 8.60 -4.66
C PRO A 226 -15.08 9.93 -5.24
N SER A 227 -16.18 9.92 -5.99
CA SER A 227 -16.68 11.13 -6.66
C SER A 227 -17.02 12.25 -5.67
N VAL A 228 -17.54 11.90 -4.49
CA VAL A 228 -17.87 12.84 -3.41
C VAL A 228 -16.67 13.68 -2.94
N CYS A 229 -15.44 13.19 -3.09
CA CYS A 229 -14.23 13.96 -2.76
C CYS A 229 -14.04 15.18 -3.68
N ARG A 230 -14.74 15.26 -4.81
CA ARG A 230 -14.55 16.26 -5.87
C ARG A 230 -15.81 17.05 -6.20
N THR A 231 -16.98 16.69 -5.66
CA THR A 231 -18.26 17.31 -6.04
C THR A 231 -18.65 18.50 -5.16
N TYR A 232 -17.70 19.11 -4.46
CA TYR A 232 -17.92 20.36 -3.73
C TYR A 232 -17.84 21.58 -4.68
N GLN A 233 -18.58 22.64 -4.39
CA GLN A 233 -18.65 23.84 -5.22
C GLN A 233 -17.86 25.00 -4.60
N GLN A 234 -17.05 25.72 -5.38
CA GLN A 234 -16.16 26.76 -4.85
C GLN A 234 -16.87 28.11 -4.65
N GLU A 235 -17.82 28.47 -5.51
CA GLU A 235 -18.59 29.72 -5.41
C GLU A 235 -20.10 29.47 -5.49
N SER A 236 -20.87 30.34 -4.82
CA SER A 236 -22.33 30.38 -5.00
C SER A 236 -22.62 30.92 -6.39
N LEU A 237 -23.04 30.05 -7.31
CA LEU A 237 -23.46 30.36 -8.68
C LEU A 237 -24.80 31.12 -8.73
N GLY A 238 -24.92 32.22 -8.01
CA GLY A 238 -26.11 33.09 -8.01
C GLY A 238 -27.44 32.33 -7.81
N ASP A 239 -28.53 32.89 -8.34
CA ASP A 239 -29.89 32.31 -8.26
C ASP A 239 -30.11 31.14 -9.25
N CYS A 240 -29.09 30.33 -9.56
CA CYS A 240 -29.20 29.22 -10.52
C CYS A 240 -28.73 27.89 -9.92
N LEU A 241 -29.58 26.86 -10.01
CA LEU A 241 -29.22 25.48 -9.65
C LEU A 241 -28.27 24.89 -10.71
N ALA A 242 -26.96 24.99 -10.46
CA ALA A 242 -25.91 24.43 -11.32
C ALA A 242 -24.89 23.62 -10.51
N ILE A 243 -24.22 22.67 -11.19
CA ILE A 243 -23.15 21.87 -10.63
C ILE A 243 -21.86 22.20 -11.38
N GLU A 244 -20.86 22.71 -10.66
CA GLU A 244 -19.52 22.94 -11.20
C GLU A 244 -18.88 21.63 -11.63
N LEU A 245 -18.07 21.69 -12.70
CA LEU A 245 -17.28 20.54 -13.11
C LEU A 245 -16.25 20.21 -12.02
N PRO A 246 -16.18 18.95 -11.56
CA PRO A 246 -15.30 18.57 -10.46
C PRO A 246 -13.82 18.74 -10.85
N PRO A 247 -12.96 19.24 -9.94
CA PRO A 247 -11.53 19.41 -10.21
C PRO A 247 -10.88 18.08 -10.59
N GLU A 248 -9.81 18.09 -11.37
CA GLU A 248 -9.13 16.85 -11.76
C GLU A 248 -8.59 16.09 -10.52
N PRO A 249 -8.73 14.75 -10.46
CA PRO A 249 -8.30 13.97 -9.30
C PRO A 249 -6.81 14.14 -8.97
N GLN A 250 -5.98 14.21 -10.01
CA GLN A 250 -4.53 14.35 -9.86
C GLN A 250 -4.17 15.71 -9.26
N ALA A 251 -4.79 16.81 -9.72
CA ALA A 251 -4.59 18.14 -9.17
C ALA A 251 -4.97 18.20 -7.68
N LEU A 252 -6.10 17.58 -7.31
CA LEU A 252 -6.56 17.52 -5.92
C LEU A 252 -5.59 16.71 -5.03
N LEU A 253 -5.12 15.55 -5.50
CA LEU A 253 -4.13 14.72 -4.79
C LEU A 253 -2.80 15.46 -4.61
N SER A 254 -2.28 16.08 -5.67
CA SER A 254 -1.04 16.85 -5.60
C SER A 254 -1.16 18.01 -4.62
N SER A 255 -2.31 18.70 -4.60
CA SER A 255 -2.57 19.76 -3.62
C SER A 255 -2.58 19.22 -2.19
N PHE A 256 -3.28 18.12 -1.93
CA PHE A 256 -3.33 17.50 -0.61
C PHE A 256 -1.91 17.11 -0.14
N LEU A 257 -1.16 16.37 -0.97
CA LEU A 257 0.17 15.90 -0.64
C LEU A 257 1.13 17.07 -0.36
N ASN A 258 1.14 18.09 -1.23
CA ASN A 258 2.03 19.24 -1.06
C ASN A 258 1.75 19.98 0.25
N GLN A 259 0.48 20.24 0.58
CA GLN A 259 0.14 21.00 1.78
C GLN A 259 0.36 20.22 3.08
N VAL A 260 0.09 18.92 3.07
CA VAL A 260 0.34 18.04 4.23
C VAL A 260 1.83 17.85 4.45
N VAL A 261 2.62 17.65 3.38
CA VAL A 261 4.08 17.56 3.44
C VAL A 261 4.70 18.88 3.92
N ASP A 262 4.25 20.02 3.38
CA ASP A 262 4.68 21.35 3.82
C ASP A 262 4.43 21.58 5.31
N ALA A 263 3.21 21.30 5.78
CA ALA A 263 2.87 21.47 7.19
C ALA A 263 3.72 20.58 8.11
N GLN A 264 3.95 19.32 7.75
CA GLN A 264 4.75 18.39 8.57
C GLN A 264 6.23 18.77 8.62
N ILE A 265 6.80 19.19 7.50
CA ILE A 265 8.20 19.62 7.45
C ILE A 265 8.37 20.89 8.28
N ARG A 266 7.45 21.85 8.20
CA ARG A 266 7.50 23.08 9.01
C ARG A 266 7.45 22.79 10.51
N VAL A 267 6.58 21.89 10.97
CA VAL A 267 6.55 21.47 12.38
C VAL A 267 7.89 20.88 12.81
N THR A 268 8.54 20.11 11.94
CA THR A 268 9.86 19.53 12.21
C THR A 268 10.96 20.59 12.24
N VAL A 269 10.93 21.54 11.29
CA VAL A 269 11.88 22.65 11.19
C VAL A 269 11.71 23.65 12.34
N ASP A 270 10.51 23.84 12.88
CA ASP A 270 10.29 24.67 14.06
C ASP A 270 11.00 24.09 15.30
N GLN A 271 11.00 22.76 15.44
CA GLN A 271 11.76 22.06 16.47
C GLN A 271 13.27 22.08 16.22
N HIS A 272 13.68 22.07 14.94
CA HIS A 272 15.08 22.03 14.50
C HIS A 272 15.33 23.07 13.38
N PRO A 273 15.55 24.35 13.72
CA PRO A 273 15.60 25.42 12.74
C PRO A 273 16.75 25.25 11.75
N ILE A 274 16.47 25.55 10.47
CA ILE A 274 17.48 25.53 9.42
C ILE A 274 18.59 26.53 9.78
N PRO A 275 19.87 26.12 9.75
CA PRO A 275 20.98 27.00 10.09
C PRO A 275 21.14 28.10 9.03
N THR A 276 20.47 29.23 9.24
CA THR A 276 20.52 30.41 8.36
C THR A 276 21.57 31.45 8.81
N LYS A 277 22.24 31.20 9.93
CA LYS A 277 23.37 32.02 10.42
C LYS A 277 24.66 31.23 10.24
N LEU A 278 25.61 31.77 9.47
CA LEU A 278 27.00 31.32 9.52
C LEU A 278 27.52 31.50 10.95
N SER A 279 28.14 30.46 11.52
CA SER A 279 28.81 30.58 12.82
C SER A 279 29.92 31.65 12.72
N ARG A 280 30.20 32.36 13.83
CA ARG A 280 31.30 33.36 13.89
C ARG A 280 32.64 32.78 13.42
N GLU A 281 32.84 31.48 13.60
CA GLU A 281 34.03 30.74 13.15
C GLU A 281 34.08 30.46 11.64
N ALA A 282 32.95 30.43 10.94
CA ALA A 282 32.88 30.27 9.49
C ALA A 282 33.18 31.58 8.76
N VAL A 283 32.73 32.71 9.32
CA VAL A 283 33.06 34.06 8.83
C VAL A 283 34.55 34.35 9.04
N ALA A 284 35.14 33.91 10.16
CA ALA A 284 36.58 34.03 10.42
C ALA A 284 37.46 33.19 9.47
N ARG A 285 36.89 32.18 8.80
CA ARG A 285 37.57 31.29 7.84
C ARG A 285 37.34 31.67 6.36
N GLY A 286 36.83 32.87 6.09
CA GLY A 286 36.61 33.36 4.71
C GLY A 286 35.34 32.83 4.06
N GLY A 287 34.34 32.39 4.84
CA GLY A 287 33.05 31.97 4.31
C GLY A 287 32.26 33.11 3.65
N VAL A 288 31.72 32.86 2.46
CA VAL A 288 30.86 33.80 1.72
C VAL A 288 29.58 34.06 2.50
N LEU A 289 29.23 35.34 2.73
CA LEU A 289 27.95 35.73 3.33
C LEU A 289 26.81 35.23 2.44
N ILE A 290 25.85 34.49 3.01
CA ILE A 290 24.64 34.05 2.31
C ILE A 290 23.89 35.31 1.83
N GLU A 291 23.59 35.40 0.54
CA GLU A 291 22.85 36.52 -0.06
C GLU A 291 21.49 36.72 0.65
N SER A 292 21.06 37.99 0.82
CA SER A 292 19.82 38.34 1.55
C SER A 292 18.58 37.54 1.10
N PRO A 293 18.33 37.38 -0.21
CA PRO A 293 17.12 36.69 -0.69
C PRO A 293 17.11 35.19 -0.37
N LEU A 294 18.28 34.54 -0.45
CA LEU A 294 18.44 33.13 -0.11
C LEU A 294 18.22 32.89 1.38
N ARG A 295 18.72 33.80 2.23
CA ARG A 295 18.55 33.72 3.67
C ARG A 295 17.09 33.89 4.09
N GLU A 296 16.40 34.88 3.54
CA GLU A 296 15.00 35.14 3.83
C GLU A 296 14.11 33.98 3.36
N TRP A 297 14.35 33.44 2.16
CA TRP A 297 13.66 32.24 1.68
C TRP A 297 13.87 31.02 2.59
N LEU A 298 15.12 30.75 3.02
CA LEU A 298 15.42 29.64 3.94
C LEU A 298 14.74 29.81 5.31
N GLN A 299 14.59 31.04 5.80
CA GLN A 299 13.85 31.33 7.03
C GLN A 299 12.35 31.11 6.84
N SER A 300 11.80 31.57 5.72
CA SER A 300 10.40 31.39 5.34
C SER A 300 10.03 29.91 5.13
N LEU A 301 10.94 29.04 4.68
CA LEU A 301 10.68 27.59 4.63
C LEU A 301 10.39 26.96 6.01
N GLY A 302 10.80 27.61 7.10
CA GLY A 302 10.53 27.17 8.48
C GLY A 302 9.39 27.93 9.16
N GLN A 303 9.38 29.26 9.08
CA GLN A 303 8.57 30.12 9.98
C GLN A 303 7.37 30.80 9.33
N SER A 304 7.49 31.25 8.08
CA SER A 304 6.45 32.03 7.39
C SER A 304 6.34 31.63 5.92
N SER A 305 5.14 31.36 5.41
CA SER A 305 4.97 31.03 4.00
C SER A 305 5.40 32.17 3.06
N GLN A 306 5.30 33.42 3.49
CA GLN A 306 5.62 34.60 2.68
C GLN A 306 7.11 34.97 2.75
N VAL A 307 7.64 35.42 1.62
CA VAL A 307 9.01 35.93 1.43
C VAL A 307 8.92 37.34 0.87
N HIS A 308 9.59 38.28 1.53
CA HIS A 308 9.64 39.68 1.12
C HIS A 308 11.10 40.10 0.90
N ALA A 309 11.65 39.80 -0.28
CA ALA A 309 13.04 40.08 -0.63
C ALA A 309 13.19 40.68 -2.03
N ASP A 310 14.16 41.56 -2.23
CA ASP A 310 14.53 42.05 -3.56
C ASP A 310 15.36 41.00 -4.32
N GLY A 311 15.03 40.74 -5.60
CA GLY A 311 15.80 39.80 -6.43
C GLY A 311 15.36 38.33 -6.34
N LEU A 312 14.12 38.07 -5.90
CA LEU A 312 13.52 36.73 -5.86
C LEU A 312 13.49 36.03 -7.22
N ASP A 313 13.39 36.77 -8.33
CA ASP A 313 13.42 36.21 -9.68
C ASP A 313 14.71 35.44 -9.99
N ARG A 314 15.86 35.90 -9.47
CA ARG A 314 17.15 35.21 -9.62
C ARG A 314 17.17 33.92 -8.82
N LEU A 315 16.63 33.94 -7.61
CA LEU A 315 16.51 32.76 -6.75
C LEU A 315 15.55 31.74 -7.35
N GLU A 316 14.39 32.18 -7.87
CA GLU A 316 13.44 31.32 -8.56
C GLU A 316 14.05 30.69 -9.82
N SER A 317 14.79 31.47 -10.61
CA SER A 317 15.51 30.97 -11.80
C SER A 317 16.58 29.95 -11.42
N ALA A 318 17.36 30.22 -10.36
CA ALA A 318 18.37 29.30 -9.86
C ALA A 318 17.75 28.01 -9.31
N LEU A 319 16.64 28.11 -8.56
CA LEU A 319 15.89 26.97 -8.05
C LEU A 319 15.26 26.15 -9.18
N THR A 320 14.72 26.81 -10.20
CA THR A 320 14.16 26.16 -11.37
C THR A 320 15.25 25.41 -12.14
N THR A 321 16.44 26.01 -12.30
CA THR A 321 17.60 25.36 -12.93
C THR A 321 18.07 24.16 -12.11
N TRP A 322 18.12 24.29 -10.78
CA TRP A 322 18.49 23.20 -9.88
C TRP A 322 17.46 22.05 -9.88
N LYS A 323 16.17 22.37 -10.00
CA LYS A 323 15.06 21.39 -10.11
C LYS A 323 14.89 20.81 -11.53
N ALA A 324 15.45 21.45 -12.56
CA ALA A 324 15.23 21.08 -13.96
C ALA A 324 15.50 19.59 -14.26
N PRO A 325 16.58 18.96 -13.74
CA PRO A 325 16.82 17.54 -13.95
C PRO A 325 15.69 16.65 -13.42
N LEU A 326 14.95 17.08 -12.39
CA LEU A 326 13.86 16.32 -11.77
C LEU A 326 12.52 16.58 -12.47
N ARG A 327 12.27 17.80 -12.97
CA ARG A 327 11.05 18.16 -13.71
C ARG A 327 10.94 17.42 -15.03
N ASN A 328 12.07 17.23 -15.73
CA ASN A 328 12.10 16.48 -16.98
C ASN A 328 11.59 15.04 -16.81
N TYR A 329 11.71 14.42 -15.63
CA TYR A 329 11.13 13.09 -15.36
C TYR A 329 9.61 13.05 -15.18
N GLN A 330 8.98 14.18 -14.83
CA GLN A 330 7.53 14.24 -14.60
C GLN A 330 6.73 14.35 -15.90
N THR A 331 7.30 14.98 -16.93
CA THR A 331 6.71 15.11 -18.27
C THR A 331 7.31 14.16 -19.30
N ALA A 332 8.42 13.50 -18.98
CA ALA A 332 9.06 12.58 -19.91
C ALA A 332 8.20 11.34 -20.16
N GLN A 333 8.09 10.96 -21.43
CA GLN A 333 7.53 9.66 -21.83
C GLN A 333 8.54 8.52 -21.61
N PHE A 334 9.82 8.86 -21.43
CA PHE A 334 10.94 7.92 -21.36
C PHE A 334 11.86 8.25 -20.18
N ARG A 335 12.43 7.21 -19.58
CA ARG A 335 13.45 7.30 -18.51
C ARG A 335 14.69 6.51 -18.88
N ALA A 336 15.85 6.91 -18.35
CA ALA A 336 17.04 6.07 -18.44
C ALA A 336 16.82 4.75 -17.69
N CYS A 337 17.31 3.67 -18.28
CA CYS A 337 17.17 2.31 -17.79
C CYS A 337 18.50 1.56 -17.88
N LEU A 338 18.80 0.81 -16.83
CA LEU A 338 19.99 0.01 -16.69
C LEU A 338 19.59 -1.47 -16.73
N ARG A 339 20.07 -2.19 -17.75
CA ARG A 339 19.81 -3.62 -17.90
C ARG A 339 21.05 -4.41 -17.52
N LEU A 340 20.94 -5.21 -16.47
CA LEU A 340 22.01 -6.10 -16.04
C LEU A 340 21.94 -7.39 -16.86
N GLN A 341 22.96 -7.61 -17.70
CA GLN A 341 23.09 -8.80 -18.53
C GLN A 341 24.13 -9.76 -17.93
N PRO A 342 23.79 -11.06 -17.83
CA PRO A 342 24.75 -12.07 -17.44
C PRO A 342 25.86 -12.22 -18.48
N PRO A 343 27.05 -12.70 -18.08
CA PRO A 343 28.12 -13.00 -19.02
C PRO A 343 27.71 -14.08 -20.02
N ILE A 344 28.13 -13.91 -21.28
CA ILE A 344 27.99 -14.93 -22.35
C ILE A 344 29.12 -15.97 -22.15
N SER A 345 28.90 -17.24 -22.53
CA SER A 345 29.61 -18.50 -22.16
C SER A 345 31.16 -18.59 -22.21
N HIS A 346 31.90 -17.49 -22.32
CA HIS A 346 33.36 -17.42 -22.15
C HIS A 346 33.85 -16.22 -21.33
N GLN A 347 32.95 -15.32 -20.91
CA GLN A 347 33.28 -14.13 -20.14
C GLN A 347 32.96 -14.33 -18.66
N LYS A 348 33.71 -13.66 -17.78
CA LYS A 348 33.45 -13.67 -16.32
C LYS A 348 32.72 -12.42 -15.84
N ASN A 349 32.68 -11.38 -16.65
CA ASN A 349 32.16 -10.07 -16.28
C ASN A 349 30.72 -9.90 -16.77
N TRP A 350 29.91 -9.35 -15.89
CA TRP A 350 28.56 -8.92 -16.17
C TRP A 350 28.58 -7.61 -16.96
N THR A 351 27.59 -7.41 -17.82
CA THR A 351 27.46 -6.16 -18.58
C THR A 351 26.24 -5.40 -18.10
N LEU A 352 26.42 -4.15 -17.67
CA LEU A 352 25.33 -3.25 -17.35
C LEU A 352 25.11 -2.32 -18.54
N GLU A 353 24.09 -2.61 -19.34
CA GLU A 353 23.76 -1.87 -20.56
C GLU A 353 22.87 -0.67 -20.27
N TYR A 354 23.07 0.41 -21.04
CA TYR A 354 22.33 1.67 -20.93
C TYR A 354 21.25 1.76 -22.00
N LEU A 355 20.02 2.05 -21.58
CA LEU A 355 18.84 2.12 -22.44
C LEU A 355 17.95 3.30 -22.03
N LEU A 356 17.02 3.68 -22.91
CA LEU A 356 15.80 4.39 -22.54
C LEU A 356 14.64 3.39 -22.46
N GLN A 357 13.79 3.54 -21.44
CA GLN A 357 12.59 2.75 -21.22
C GLN A 357 11.37 3.67 -21.20
N ALA A 358 10.27 3.26 -21.83
CA ALA A 358 9.02 4.02 -21.75
C ALA A 358 8.38 3.88 -20.36
N ILE A 359 7.79 4.97 -19.84
CA ILE A 359 7.18 4.98 -18.50
C ILE A 359 5.85 4.20 -18.47
N ASP A 360 5.10 4.27 -19.57
CA ASP A 360 3.80 3.61 -19.75
C ASP A 360 3.91 2.11 -20.10
N ASN A 361 5.02 1.70 -20.73
CA ASN A 361 5.27 0.32 -21.15
C ASN A 361 6.71 -0.11 -20.81
N ALA A 362 6.85 -0.96 -19.80
CA ALA A 362 8.14 -1.45 -19.33
C ALA A 362 8.91 -2.30 -20.36
N GLU A 363 8.22 -2.89 -21.34
CA GLU A 363 8.84 -3.72 -22.38
C GLU A 363 9.43 -2.90 -23.52
N PHE A 364 9.01 -1.63 -23.67
CA PHE A 364 9.52 -0.75 -24.71
C PHE A 364 10.88 -0.19 -24.32
N LEU A 365 11.93 -0.62 -25.01
CA LEU A 365 13.33 -0.29 -24.72
C LEU A 365 14.05 0.21 -25.98
N VAL A 366 14.89 1.23 -25.81
CA VAL A 366 15.78 1.77 -26.86
C VAL A 366 17.21 1.73 -26.35
N SER A 367 18.10 1.00 -27.01
CA SER A 367 19.49 0.89 -26.57
C SER A 367 20.26 2.20 -26.78
N ALA A 368 21.24 2.46 -25.93
CA ALA A 368 22.14 3.60 -26.08
C ALA A 368 22.82 3.62 -27.46
N SER A 369 23.14 2.45 -28.03
CA SER A 369 23.74 2.37 -29.37
C SER A 369 22.85 3.00 -30.46
N VAL A 370 21.53 2.74 -30.42
CA VAL A 370 20.57 3.35 -31.36
C VAL A 370 20.49 4.86 -31.17
N ILE A 371 20.51 5.33 -29.91
CA ILE A 371 20.46 6.75 -29.56
C ILE A 371 21.72 7.50 -30.04
N TRP A 372 22.90 6.90 -29.88
CA TRP A 372 24.17 7.50 -30.32
C TRP A 372 24.36 7.48 -31.84
N GLN A 373 23.75 6.53 -32.55
CA GLN A 373 23.75 6.49 -34.01
C GLN A 373 22.84 7.57 -34.63
N ASN A 374 21.85 8.07 -33.89
CA ASN A 374 20.87 9.05 -34.35
C ASN A 374 20.88 10.32 -33.47
N PRO A 375 21.85 11.23 -33.64
CA PRO A 375 21.93 12.48 -32.89
C PRO A 375 20.90 13.50 -33.40
N VAL A 376 19.63 13.30 -33.02
CA VAL A 376 18.50 14.15 -33.41
C VAL A 376 17.75 14.61 -32.16
N ASP A 377 17.17 15.82 -32.22
CA ASP A 377 16.32 16.35 -31.15
C ASP A 377 15.00 15.58 -31.01
N ARG A 378 14.59 14.85 -32.05
CA ARG A 378 13.39 14.03 -32.05
C ARG A 378 13.62 12.73 -32.81
N LEU A 379 13.54 11.61 -32.09
CA LEU A 379 13.72 10.27 -32.64
C LEU A 379 12.38 9.54 -32.72
N VAL A 380 11.97 9.13 -33.91
CA VAL A 380 10.83 8.23 -34.08
C VAL A 380 11.33 6.78 -34.11
N TYR A 381 10.96 6.00 -33.11
CA TYR A 381 11.36 4.60 -32.97
C TYR A 381 10.13 3.73 -32.71
N GLN A 382 9.91 2.71 -33.53
CA GLN A 382 8.79 1.76 -33.41
C GLN A 382 7.42 2.44 -33.21
N GLY A 383 7.16 3.54 -33.93
CA GLY A 383 5.90 4.28 -33.89
C GLY A 383 5.73 5.24 -32.69
N ARG A 384 6.75 5.41 -31.85
CA ARG A 384 6.77 6.39 -30.76
C ARG A 384 7.79 7.48 -31.03
N THR A 385 7.49 8.68 -30.54
CA THR A 385 8.35 9.86 -30.67
C THR A 385 9.08 10.09 -29.35
N ILE A 386 10.40 10.17 -29.39
CA ILE A 386 11.26 10.45 -28.25
C ILE A 386 11.88 11.83 -28.47
N ASP A 387 11.52 12.80 -27.64
CA ASP A 387 12.13 14.13 -27.66
C ASP A 387 13.44 14.11 -26.84
N HIS A 388 14.49 14.73 -27.39
CA HIS A 388 15.84 14.85 -26.85
C HIS A 388 16.44 13.55 -26.25
N PRO A 389 16.47 12.43 -26.99
CA PRO A 389 16.86 11.11 -26.46
C PRO A 389 18.25 11.08 -25.83
N GLN A 390 19.21 11.82 -26.38
CA GLN A 390 20.58 11.90 -25.84
C GLN A 390 20.63 12.62 -24.49
N GLU A 391 19.91 13.74 -24.37
CA GLU A 391 19.82 14.49 -23.13
C GLU A 391 19.11 13.68 -22.05
N THR A 392 17.98 13.03 -22.38
CA THR A 392 17.25 12.16 -21.45
C THR A 392 18.15 11.03 -20.93
N LEU A 393 18.92 10.39 -21.82
CA LEU A 393 19.84 9.32 -21.44
C LEU A 393 20.97 9.85 -20.56
N LEU A 394 21.65 10.94 -20.96
CA LEU A 394 22.77 11.50 -20.20
C LEU A 394 22.35 12.05 -18.85
N MET A 395 21.19 12.71 -18.75
CA MET A 395 20.64 13.16 -17.48
C MET A 395 20.46 11.97 -16.52
N GLY A 396 19.85 10.88 -16.99
CA GLY A 396 19.63 9.71 -16.17
C GLY A 396 20.91 8.94 -15.82
N LEU A 397 21.87 8.85 -16.73
CA LEU A 397 23.18 8.28 -16.45
C LEU A 397 23.98 9.13 -15.45
N GLY A 398 23.88 10.46 -15.53
CA GLY A 398 24.47 11.38 -14.57
C GLY A 398 23.86 11.26 -13.17
N LEU A 399 22.57 10.95 -13.06
CA LEU A 399 21.94 10.60 -11.78
C LEU A 399 22.40 9.22 -11.30
N ALA A 400 22.46 8.24 -12.21
CA ALA A 400 22.87 6.88 -11.90
C ALA A 400 24.31 6.81 -11.36
N SER A 401 25.24 7.58 -11.93
CA SER A 401 26.66 7.59 -11.50
C SER A 401 26.85 8.13 -10.08
N ARG A 402 25.99 9.03 -9.62
CA ARG A 402 26.01 9.52 -8.23
C ARG A 402 25.57 8.44 -7.24
N LEU A 403 24.67 7.56 -7.66
CA LEU A 403 24.11 6.47 -6.84
C LEU A 403 24.96 5.19 -6.92
N TYR A 404 25.62 4.97 -8.06
CA TYR A 404 26.47 3.82 -8.34
C TYR A 404 27.73 4.29 -9.08
N SER A 405 28.78 4.60 -8.33
CA SER A 405 30.02 5.22 -8.83
C SER A 405 30.81 4.35 -9.81
N LEU A 406 30.59 3.04 -9.81
CA LEU A 406 31.26 2.10 -10.72
C LEU A 406 30.95 2.34 -12.21
N MET A 407 29.94 3.16 -12.51
CA MET A 407 29.56 3.55 -13.87
C MET A 407 30.37 4.72 -14.40
N GLU A 408 30.94 5.54 -13.51
CA GLU A 408 31.60 6.80 -13.86
C GLU A 408 32.66 6.67 -14.96
N PRO A 409 33.54 5.64 -14.97
CA PRO A 409 34.53 5.49 -16.04
C PRO A 409 33.91 5.35 -17.43
N SER A 410 32.78 4.65 -17.54
CA SER A 410 32.11 4.46 -18.84
C SER A 410 31.47 5.75 -19.37
N LEU A 411 31.14 6.71 -18.49
CA LEU A 411 30.55 7.99 -18.86
C LEU A 411 31.56 9.00 -19.40
N GLN A 412 32.86 8.73 -19.26
CA GLN A 412 33.93 9.53 -19.85
C GLN A 412 34.11 9.25 -21.36
N GLU A 413 33.53 8.16 -21.85
CA GLU A 413 33.53 7.85 -23.28
C GLU A 413 32.60 8.78 -24.05
N ALA A 414 32.92 9.06 -25.32
CA ALA A 414 32.10 9.95 -26.16
C ALA A 414 30.69 9.41 -26.44
N ARG A 415 30.47 8.09 -26.30
CA ARG A 415 29.21 7.39 -26.57
C ARG A 415 28.99 6.27 -25.55
N PRO A 416 28.62 6.59 -24.30
CA PRO A 416 28.50 5.60 -23.24
C PRO A 416 27.38 4.61 -23.55
N GLN A 417 27.71 3.31 -23.64
CA GLN A 417 26.74 2.25 -23.99
C GLN A 417 26.54 1.21 -22.88
N SER A 418 27.60 0.90 -22.12
CA SER A 418 27.56 -0.09 -21.05
C SER A 418 28.76 0.04 -20.13
N CYS A 419 28.67 -0.53 -18.92
CA CYS A 419 29.86 -0.78 -18.09
C CYS A 419 30.00 -2.27 -17.74
N GLN A 420 31.26 -2.69 -17.53
CA GLN A 420 31.61 -4.06 -17.15
C GLN A 420 31.68 -4.17 -15.63
N LEU A 421 31.01 -5.18 -15.07
CA LEU A 421 30.94 -5.43 -13.63
C LEU A 421 31.51 -6.81 -13.31
N THR A 422 32.27 -6.89 -12.23
CA THR A 422 32.63 -8.18 -11.62
C THR A 422 31.40 -8.84 -10.99
N PRO A 423 31.38 -10.17 -10.79
CA PRO A 423 30.26 -10.85 -10.13
C PRO A 423 29.91 -10.27 -8.75
N VAL A 424 30.92 -9.80 -8.00
CA VAL A 424 30.72 -9.16 -6.69
C VAL A 424 30.03 -7.79 -6.84
N GLN A 425 30.44 -6.99 -7.83
CA GLN A 425 29.84 -5.69 -8.11
C GLN A 425 28.41 -5.83 -8.66
N ALA A 426 28.15 -6.84 -9.49
CA ALA A 426 26.81 -7.18 -9.97
C ALA A 426 25.89 -7.59 -8.79
N TYR A 427 26.40 -8.39 -7.86
CA TYR A 427 25.69 -8.74 -6.63
C TYR A 427 25.39 -7.51 -5.76
N GLU A 428 26.34 -6.61 -5.58
CA GLU A 428 26.12 -5.35 -4.85
C GLU A 428 25.05 -4.47 -5.52
N LEU A 429 25.06 -4.38 -6.85
CA LEU A 429 24.03 -3.68 -7.61
C LEU A 429 22.66 -4.32 -7.38
N ILE A 430 22.56 -5.65 -7.44
CA ILE A 430 21.30 -6.37 -7.20
C ILE A 430 20.77 -6.10 -5.79
N MET A 431 21.64 -6.21 -4.77
CA MET A 431 21.24 -6.13 -3.37
C MET A 431 20.97 -4.70 -2.88
N ASN A 432 21.84 -3.76 -3.23
CA ASN A 432 21.85 -2.42 -2.64
C ASN A 432 21.56 -1.31 -3.66
N GLY A 433 22.00 -1.47 -4.91
CA GLY A 433 21.90 -0.42 -5.92
C GLY A 433 20.53 -0.33 -6.60
N SER A 434 19.94 -1.49 -6.90
CA SER A 434 18.77 -1.61 -7.76
C SER A 434 17.54 -0.84 -7.25
N TRP A 435 17.21 -0.98 -5.96
CA TRP A 435 16.09 -0.24 -5.37
C TRP A 435 16.36 1.26 -5.27
N ARG A 436 17.61 1.69 -5.02
CA ARG A 436 17.98 3.11 -4.93
C ARG A 436 17.87 3.81 -6.28
N LEU A 437 18.31 3.13 -7.33
CA LEU A 437 18.19 3.59 -8.71
C LEU A 437 16.71 3.69 -9.10
N GLN A 438 15.91 2.66 -8.78
CA GLN A 438 14.46 2.66 -9.04
C GLN A 438 13.70 3.76 -8.29
N ASP A 439 14.02 3.96 -7.02
CA ASP A 439 13.41 5.01 -6.20
C ASP A 439 13.78 6.40 -6.74
N SER A 440 14.95 6.57 -7.38
CA SER A 440 15.38 7.81 -8.03
C SER A 440 14.80 7.99 -9.46
N GLY A 441 13.81 7.20 -9.85
CA GLY A 441 13.12 7.32 -11.14
C GLY A 441 13.79 6.59 -12.31
N LEU A 442 14.89 5.85 -12.09
CA LEU A 442 15.59 5.09 -13.12
C LEU A 442 15.00 3.69 -13.32
N GLY A 443 14.95 3.21 -14.56
CA GLY A 443 14.59 1.81 -14.82
C GLY A 443 15.73 0.88 -14.45
N VAL A 444 15.45 -0.23 -13.78
CA VAL A 444 16.44 -1.32 -13.56
C VAL A 444 15.82 -2.63 -13.98
N ILE A 445 16.44 -3.28 -14.96
CA ILE A 445 16.03 -4.60 -15.46
C ILE A 445 17.07 -5.62 -15.00
N LEU A 446 16.62 -6.54 -14.16
CA LEU A 446 17.41 -7.67 -13.70
C LEU A 446 17.04 -8.92 -14.52
N PRO A 447 17.93 -9.92 -14.61
CA PRO A 447 17.56 -11.22 -15.17
C PRO A 447 16.35 -11.81 -14.44
N PRO A 448 15.44 -12.54 -15.12
CA PRO A 448 14.22 -13.08 -14.53
C PRO A 448 14.47 -13.88 -13.23
N SER A 449 15.51 -14.72 -13.24
CA SER A 449 15.92 -15.54 -12.09
C SER A 449 16.40 -14.70 -10.88
N LEU A 450 16.80 -13.45 -11.08
CA LEU A 450 17.28 -12.54 -10.03
C LEU A 450 16.31 -11.40 -9.72
N ALA A 451 15.21 -11.27 -10.47
CA ALA A 451 14.24 -10.19 -10.31
C ALA A 451 13.31 -10.38 -9.11
N ASN A 452 12.93 -11.62 -8.77
CA ASN A 452 12.00 -11.94 -7.69
C ASN A 452 12.68 -11.94 -6.30
N ARG A 453 12.88 -10.75 -5.72
CA ARG A 453 13.59 -10.56 -4.44
C ARG A 453 12.88 -11.14 -3.20
N GLY A 454 11.55 -11.29 -3.26
CA GLY A 454 10.72 -11.80 -2.16
C GLY A 454 10.31 -13.28 -2.29
N GLY A 455 10.57 -13.89 -3.44
CA GLY A 455 10.17 -15.27 -3.73
C GLY A 455 11.26 -16.27 -3.33
N TRP A 456 10.87 -17.31 -2.61
CA TRP A 456 11.76 -18.42 -2.24
C TRP A 456 12.20 -19.26 -3.45
N ALA A 457 11.49 -19.13 -4.58
CA ALA A 457 11.67 -19.92 -5.79
C ALA A 457 13.13 -19.91 -6.32
N ASN A 458 13.85 -18.80 -6.14
CA ASN A 458 15.22 -18.64 -6.65
C ASN A 458 16.29 -18.62 -5.57
N ARG A 459 16.00 -19.13 -4.36
CA ARG A 459 17.00 -19.25 -3.29
C ARG A 459 17.44 -20.69 -3.12
N LEU A 460 18.64 -20.87 -2.57
CA LEU A 460 19.09 -22.17 -2.08
C LEU A 460 18.16 -22.62 -0.95
N GLY A 461 17.58 -23.80 -1.11
CA GLY A 461 16.75 -24.39 -0.08
C GLY A 461 16.55 -25.88 -0.31
N LEU A 462 15.57 -26.43 0.41
CA LEU A 462 15.28 -27.85 0.40
C LEU A 462 14.12 -28.16 -0.54
N LYS A 463 14.33 -29.12 -1.43
CA LYS A 463 13.27 -29.86 -2.10
C LYS A 463 13.00 -31.14 -1.34
N ILE A 464 11.76 -31.34 -0.95
CA ILE A 464 11.35 -32.44 -0.09
C ILE A 464 10.42 -33.35 -0.89
N GLN A 465 10.79 -34.62 -1.00
CA GLN A 465 9.92 -35.66 -1.55
C GLN A 465 9.48 -36.60 -0.42
N ALA A 466 8.17 -36.69 -0.24
CA ALA A 466 7.56 -37.45 0.83
C ALA A 466 6.60 -38.50 0.27
N SER A 467 6.69 -39.73 0.78
CA SER A 467 5.76 -40.81 0.46
C SER A 467 5.44 -41.66 1.68
N THR A 468 4.28 -42.31 1.69
CA THR A 468 3.91 -43.21 2.78
C THR A 468 4.75 -44.50 2.73
N LEU A 469 5.11 -45.04 3.91
CA LEU A 469 5.82 -46.31 4.05
C LEU A 469 4.90 -47.51 3.71
N THR A 470 4.76 -47.84 2.42
CA THR A 470 4.07 -49.06 1.91
C THR A 470 2.56 -49.17 2.23
N LYS A 471 1.86 -50.11 1.58
CA LYS A 471 0.40 -50.39 1.70
C LYS A 471 -0.03 -50.78 3.13
N GLN A 472 0.01 -49.84 4.08
CA GLN A 472 -0.65 -50.04 5.37
C GLN A 472 -2.18 -50.03 5.16
N LYS A 473 -2.88 -50.88 5.91
CA LYS A 473 -4.35 -50.96 5.85
C LYS A 473 -4.95 -49.58 6.13
N LYS A 474 -6.00 -49.21 5.36
CA LYS A 474 -6.81 -48.00 5.61
C LYS A 474 -7.15 -47.94 7.11
N GLY A 475 -6.72 -46.89 7.81
CA GLY A 475 -7.01 -46.67 9.24
C GLY A 475 -5.82 -46.59 10.23
N GLN A 476 -4.55 -46.61 9.79
CA GLN A 476 -3.38 -46.52 10.71
C GLN A 476 -2.43 -45.33 10.47
N LEU A 477 -2.77 -44.40 9.58
CA LEU A 477 -1.92 -43.24 9.29
C LEU A 477 -2.27 -42.09 10.25
N GLY A 478 -1.67 -42.06 11.45
CA GLY A 478 -1.77 -40.94 12.37
C GLY A 478 -0.71 -39.85 12.14
N LEU A 479 -0.84 -38.71 12.82
CA LEU A 479 0.13 -37.59 12.76
C LEU A 479 1.58 -38.02 13.09
N GLN A 480 1.74 -39.00 13.96
CA GLN A 480 3.04 -39.56 14.36
C GLN A 480 3.56 -40.66 13.43
N SER A 481 2.83 -40.98 12.35
CA SER A 481 3.30 -41.94 11.36
C SER A 481 4.55 -41.42 10.66
N LEU A 482 5.56 -42.28 10.58
CA LEU A 482 6.78 -41.97 9.85
C LEU A 482 6.52 -42.16 8.36
N LEU A 483 7.06 -41.25 7.55
CA LEU A 483 6.99 -41.34 6.10
C LEU A 483 8.38 -41.62 5.52
N ASN A 484 8.41 -42.15 4.30
CA ASN A 484 9.62 -42.18 3.49
C ASN A 484 9.92 -40.77 3.04
N PHE A 485 11.08 -40.26 3.44
CA PHE A 485 11.50 -38.90 3.09
C PHE A 485 12.82 -38.90 2.34
N ARG A 486 12.85 -38.11 1.27
CA ARG A 486 14.07 -37.77 0.53
C ARG A 486 14.22 -36.26 0.45
N TRP A 487 15.45 -35.83 0.70
CA TRP A 487 15.85 -34.43 0.70
C TRP A 487 16.81 -34.21 -0.44
N GLU A 488 16.54 -33.18 -1.22
CA GLU A 488 17.45 -32.69 -2.24
C GLU A 488 17.68 -31.20 -2.00
N LEU A 489 18.90 -30.73 -2.23
CA LEU A 489 19.12 -29.30 -2.33
C LEU A 489 18.49 -28.84 -3.63
N ALA A 490 17.72 -27.76 -3.57
CA ALA A 490 17.24 -27.09 -4.74
C ALA A 490 17.72 -25.64 -4.77
N ILE A 491 18.08 -25.18 -5.97
CA ILE A 491 18.44 -23.80 -6.25
C ILE A 491 17.72 -23.42 -7.55
N GLY A 492 16.94 -22.33 -7.55
CA GLY A 492 16.18 -21.92 -8.75
C GLY A 492 15.16 -22.97 -9.21
N GLY A 493 14.58 -23.73 -8.27
CA GLY A 493 13.65 -24.83 -8.60
C GLY A 493 14.29 -26.13 -9.11
N HIS A 494 15.60 -26.18 -9.33
CA HIS A 494 16.31 -27.37 -9.78
C HIS A 494 17.02 -28.11 -8.65
N SER A 495 16.89 -29.44 -8.61
CA SER A 495 17.63 -30.30 -7.67
C SER A 495 19.12 -30.37 -8.03
N ILE A 496 20.00 -30.20 -7.04
CA ILE A 496 21.46 -30.20 -7.22
C ILE A 496 22.09 -31.25 -6.30
N PRO A 497 22.92 -32.16 -6.84
CA PRO A 497 23.63 -33.13 -6.04
C PRO A 497 24.70 -32.46 -5.16
N LYS A 498 24.99 -33.06 -4.01
CA LYS A 498 25.96 -32.52 -3.05
C LYS A 498 27.34 -32.23 -3.67
N ALA A 499 27.82 -33.10 -4.58
CA ALA A 499 29.11 -32.90 -5.24
C ALA A 499 29.13 -31.64 -6.13
N GLU A 500 28.00 -31.30 -6.75
CA GLU A 500 27.87 -30.07 -7.53
C GLU A 500 27.73 -28.85 -6.62
N PHE A 501 26.97 -28.96 -5.53
CA PHE A 501 26.92 -27.92 -4.49
C PHE A 501 28.32 -27.60 -3.93
N ASP A 502 29.11 -28.61 -3.57
CA ASP A 502 30.47 -28.42 -3.05
C ASP A 502 31.38 -27.74 -4.08
N ARG A 503 31.19 -28.03 -5.38
CA ARG A 503 31.89 -27.32 -6.48
C ARG A 503 31.47 -25.86 -6.58
N LEU A 504 30.17 -25.57 -6.49
CA LEU A 504 29.65 -24.20 -6.53
C LEU A 504 30.13 -23.37 -5.33
N VAL A 505 30.16 -23.96 -4.14
CA VAL A 505 30.72 -23.31 -2.94
C VAL A 505 32.21 -23.04 -3.09
N ALA A 506 32.97 -23.95 -3.73
CA ALA A 506 34.40 -23.76 -3.96
C ALA A 506 34.72 -22.61 -4.93
N LEU A 507 33.79 -22.20 -5.80
CA LEU A 507 33.96 -21.04 -6.69
C LEU A 507 33.98 -19.71 -5.91
N ASN A 508 33.49 -19.68 -4.68
CA ASN A 508 33.47 -18.51 -3.78
C ASN A 508 32.90 -17.24 -4.44
N ALA A 509 31.90 -17.41 -5.30
CA ALA A 509 31.21 -16.32 -6.00
C ALA A 509 29.78 -16.19 -5.46
N PRO A 510 29.28 -14.97 -5.21
CA PRO A 510 27.92 -14.75 -4.70
C PRO A 510 26.83 -15.03 -5.73
N LEU A 511 27.18 -14.99 -7.02
CA LEU A 511 26.31 -15.31 -8.15
C LEU A 511 26.93 -16.49 -8.90
N VAL A 512 26.13 -17.52 -9.14
CA VAL A 512 26.53 -18.71 -9.91
C VAL A 512 25.53 -19.02 -10.99
N GLU A 513 26.02 -19.60 -12.08
CA GLU A 513 25.20 -20.07 -13.19
C GLU A 513 24.88 -21.56 -13.01
N ILE A 514 23.60 -21.90 -13.11
CA ILE A 514 23.07 -23.25 -13.00
C ILE A 514 22.09 -23.45 -14.16
N ASN A 515 22.39 -24.39 -15.07
CA ASN A 515 21.55 -24.71 -16.24
C ASN A 515 21.15 -23.51 -17.12
N GLY A 516 22.01 -22.48 -17.21
CA GLY A 516 21.75 -21.25 -17.99
C GLY A 516 21.00 -20.16 -17.22
N GLU A 517 20.66 -20.39 -15.95
CA GLU A 517 20.07 -19.39 -15.05
C GLU A 517 21.06 -18.94 -13.97
N TRP A 518 21.00 -17.66 -13.60
CA TRP A 518 21.85 -17.11 -12.55
C TRP A 518 21.13 -17.06 -11.22
N VAL A 519 21.77 -17.58 -10.18
CA VAL A 519 21.16 -17.68 -8.85
C VAL A 519 22.08 -17.11 -7.76
N GLU A 520 21.43 -16.54 -6.74
CA GLU A 520 22.07 -15.95 -5.57
C GLU A 520 22.46 -17.04 -4.55
N LEU A 521 23.74 -17.10 -4.20
CA LEU A 521 24.27 -17.94 -3.13
C LEU A 521 24.63 -17.11 -1.90
N ARG A 522 23.77 -17.13 -0.88
CA ARG A 522 24.03 -16.44 0.39
C ARG A 522 24.92 -17.27 1.28
N SER A 523 25.84 -16.59 1.97
CA SER A 523 26.76 -17.23 2.93
C SER A 523 26.04 -17.90 4.10
N GLN A 524 24.89 -17.37 4.53
CA GLN A 524 24.05 -17.97 5.56
C GLN A 524 23.43 -19.29 5.09
N ASP A 525 22.88 -19.29 3.88
CA ASP A 525 22.21 -20.45 3.29
C ASP A 525 23.24 -21.57 3.01
N ILE A 526 24.46 -21.23 2.57
CA ILE A 526 25.57 -22.19 2.39
C ILE A 526 25.93 -22.87 3.72
N LYS A 527 26.10 -22.09 4.80
CA LYS A 527 26.45 -22.64 6.12
C LYS A 527 25.34 -23.54 6.65
N ALA A 528 24.08 -23.14 6.46
CA ALA A 528 22.93 -23.94 6.87
C ALA A 528 22.86 -25.26 6.07
N ALA A 529 23.10 -25.23 4.76
CA ALA A 529 23.19 -26.42 3.91
C ALA A 529 24.31 -27.37 4.36
N GLN A 530 25.52 -26.85 4.60
CA GLN A 530 26.63 -27.66 5.09
C GLN A 530 26.34 -28.29 6.46
N ALA A 531 25.74 -27.53 7.39
CA ALA A 531 25.34 -28.02 8.70
C ALA A 531 24.27 -29.12 8.58
N PHE A 532 23.26 -28.92 7.73
CA PHE A 532 22.20 -29.89 7.48
C PHE A 532 22.75 -31.24 7.00
N PHE A 533 23.65 -31.25 6.00
CA PHE A 533 24.28 -32.50 5.53
C PHE A 533 25.25 -33.12 6.52
N ALA A 534 25.85 -32.33 7.42
CA ALA A 534 26.72 -32.85 8.47
C ALA A 534 25.93 -33.53 9.59
N ALA A 535 24.80 -32.94 9.99
CA ALA A 535 23.97 -33.43 11.10
C ALA A 535 23.15 -34.68 10.72
N ARG A 536 22.74 -34.83 9.47
CA ARG A 536 21.71 -35.81 9.06
C ARG A 536 22.18 -36.88 8.08
N LYS A 537 23.44 -37.33 8.15
CA LYS A 537 23.92 -38.46 7.32
C LYS A 537 23.05 -39.72 7.42
N ASP A 538 22.32 -39.92 8.54
CA ASP A 538 21.63 -41.18 8.84
C ASP A 538 20.13 -41.04 9.22
N GLN A 539 19.52 -39.85 9.20
CA GLN A 539 18.10 -39.67 9.55
C GLN A 539 17.22 -39.38 8.32
N THR A 540 16.38 -40.35 7.98
CA THR A 540 15.54 -40.38 6.77
C THR A 540 14.03 -40.32 7.07
N THR A 541 13.65 -40.01 8.31
CA THR A 541 12.26 -40.08 8.76
C THR A 541 11.79 -38.74 9.30
N LEU A 542 10.67 -38.25 8.78
CA LEU A 542 9.87 -37.14 9.31
C LEU A 542 8.48 -37.68 9.64
N SER A 543 7.82 -37.06 10.60
CA SER A 543 6.43 -37.36 10.92
C SER A 543 5.47 -36.78 9.88
N LEU A 544 4.26 -37.31 9.79
CA LEU A 544 3.19 -36.75 8.96
C LEU A 544 2.77 -35.34 9.44
N GLU A 545 2.84 -35.07 10.74
CA GLU A 545 2.62 -33.72 11.29
C GLU A 545 3.60 -32.68 10.72
N ASP A 546 4.89 -33.02 10.71
CA ASP A 546 5.91 -32.12 10.17
C ASP A 546 5.70 -31.91 8.66
N ALA A 547 5.36 -32.98 7.94
CA ALA A 547 5.05 -32.93 6.50
C ALA A 547 3.91 -31.95 6.20
N LEU A 548 2.83 -32.03 6.98
CA LEU A 548 1.67 -31.17 6.83
C LEU A 548 2.03 -29.72 7.12
N ARG A 549 2.71 -29.44 8.23
CA ARG A 549 3.16 -28.08 8.60
C ARG A 549 4.09 -27.45 7.56
N ILE A 550 4.93 -28.26 6.92
CA ILE A 550 5.78 -27.80 5.84
C ILE A 550 4.94 -27.50 4.59
N SER A 551 3.99 -28.37 4.25
CA SER A 551 3.13 -28.22 3.07
C SER A 551 2.15 -27.05 3.15
N THR A 552 1.65 -26.72 4.34
CA THR A 552 0.73 -25.59 4.58
C THR A 552 1.45 -24.25 4.66
N GLY A 553 2.79 -24.25 4.71
CA GLY A 553 3.61 -23.05 4.84
C GLY A 553 3.74 -22.52 6.27
N ASP A 554 3.31 -23.28 7.29
CA ASP A 554 3.46 -22.92 8.71
C ASP A 554 4.93 -23.03 9.16
N THR A 555 5.65 -24.04 8.64
CA THR A 555 7.09 -24.20 8.89
C THR A 555 7.85 -23.93 7.60
N GLN A 556 8.17 -22.66 7.40
CA GLN A 556 8.85 -22.24 6.19
C GLN A 556 10.33 -22.68 6.21
N SER A 557 11.00 -22.76 7.37
CA SER A 557 12.42 -23.14 7.42
C SER A 557 12.70 -24.35 8.31
N ILE A 558 13.56 -25.26 7.84
CA ILE A 558 14.09 -26.39 8.62
C ILE A 558 15.56 -26.10 8.89
N GLU A 559 15.95 -26.02 10.17
CA GLU A 559 17.35 -25.76 10.57
C GLU A 559 17.96 -24.52 9.87
N LYS A 560 17.11 -23.49 9.64
CA LYS A 560 17.43 -22.22 8.95
C LYS A 560 17.58 -22.31 7.43
N LEU A 561 17.30 -23.45 6.81
CA LEU A 561 17.13 -23.55 5.36
C LEU A 561 15.67 -23.39 4.96
N PRO A 562 15.35 -22.56 3.95
CA PRO A 562 14.00 -22.47 3.43
C PRO A 562 13.61 -23.77 2.72
N VAL A 563 12.37 -24.23 2.91
CA VAL A 563 11.74 -25.26 2.08
C VAL A 563 11.20 -24.61 0.81
N VAL A 564 11.84 -24.86 -0.32
CA VAL A 564 11.49 -24.21 -1.61
C VAL A 564 10.43 -25.03 -2.36
N SER A 565 10.39 -26.34 -2.15
CA SER A 565 9.36 -27.20 -2.73
C SER A 565 9.09 -28.42 -1.86
N PHE A 566 7.83 -28.83 -1.84
CA PHE A 566 7.36 -30.05 -1.17
C PHE A 566 6.51 -30.84 -2.16
N GLU A 567 6.96 -32.05 -2.48
CA GLU A 567 6.29 -32.99 -3.37
C GLU A 567 5.82 -34.20 -2.55
N ALA A 568 4.50 -34.33 -2.40
CA ALA A 568 3.87 -35.52 -1.86
C ALA A 568 3.50 -36.49 -2.98
N SER A 569 3.54 -37.78 -2.71
CA SER A 569 3.13 -38.83 -3.65
C SER A 569 2.17 -39.83 -3.02
N GLY A 570 1.32 -40.44 -3.86
CA GLY A 570 0.37 -41.47 -3.45
C GLY A 570 -0.68 -40.92 -2.47
N ALA A 571 -0.94 -41.65 -1.39
CA ALA A 571 -1.96 -41.29 -0.42
C ALA A 571 -1.66 -39.93 0.26
N LEU A 572 -0.38 -39.60 0.52
CA LEU A 572 -0.01 -38.32 1.11
C LEU A 572 -0.39 -37.13 0.22
N GLN A 573 -0.31 -37.32 -1.10
CA GLN A 573 -0.72 -36.30 -2.06
C GLN A 573 -2.22 -36.02 -1.95
N GLU A 574 -3.06 -37.06 -1.88
CA GLU A 574 -4.52 -36.95 -1.67
C GLU A 574 -4.84 -36.16 -0.39
N LEU A 575 -4.11 -36.42 0.71
CA LEU A 575 -4.27 -35.68 1.96
C LEU A 575 -3.95 -34.20 1.79
N VAL A 576 -2.78 -33.88 1.24
CA VAL A 576 -2.28 -32.51 1.10
C VAL A 576 -3.15 -31.70 0.13
N THR A 577 -3.55 -32.28 -1.01
CA THR A 577 -4.40 -31.58 -1.99
C THR A 577 -5.78 -31.28 -1.44
N THR A 578 -6.34 -32.20 -0.65
CA THR A 578 -7.66 -32.01 -0.03
C THR A 578 -7.61 -30.95 1.07
N LEU A 579 -6.60 -30.98 1.94
CA LEU A 579 -6.45 -29.98 3.01
C LEU A 579 -6.13 -28.57 2.48
N THR A 580 -5.42 -28.48 1.36
CA THR A 580 -5.12 -27.18 0.70
C THR A 580 -6.28 -26.65 -0.15
N GLY A 581 -7.42 -27.35 -0.21
CA GLY A 581 -8.62 -26.91 -0.91
C GLY A 581 -8.58 -27.10 -2.44
N ASN A 582 -7.59 -27.84 -2.95
CA ASN A 582 -7.39 -28.06 -4.38
C ASN A 582 -8.25 -29.22 -4.94
N GLN A 583 -9.03 -29.90 -4.10
CA GLN A 583 -9.92 -30.99 -4.52
C GLN A 583 -11.20 -30.99 -3.67
N SER A 584 -12.36 -31.11 -4.32
CA SER A 584 -13.63 -31.30 -3.64
C SER A 584 -13.72 -32.74 -3.09
N LEU A 585 -14.08 -32.87 -1.81
CA LEU A 585 -14.42 -34.15 -1.22
C LEU A 585 -15.64 -34.75 -1.92
N GLU A 586 -15.60 -36.06 -2.17
CA GLU A 586 -16.76 -36.79 -2.67
C GLU A 586 -17.88 -36.75 -1.62
N GLU A 587 -19.10 -36.47 -2.07
CA GLU A 587 -20.26 -36.47 -1.18
C GLU A 587 -20.53 -37.89 -0.67
N ILE A 588 -20.78 -37.98 0.63
CA ILE A 588 -21.13 -39.25 1.26
C ILE A 588 -22.64 -39.44 1.17
N GLU A 589 -23.05 -40.62 0.71
CA GLU A 589 -24.46 -41.02 0.74
C GLU A 589 -24.98 -41.02 2.18
N THR A 590 -26.19 -40.49 2.38
CA THR A 590 -26.85 -40.47 3.68
C THR A 590 -26.98 -41.90 4.23
N PRO A 591 -26.51 -42.19 5.46
CA PRO A 591 -26.61 -43.51 6.05
C PRO A 591 -28.06 -44.02 6.09
N LYS A 592 -28.27 -45.31 5.85
CA LYS A 592 -29.60 -45.96 5.77
C LYS A 592 -30.40 -45.80 7.05
N ASP A 593 -29.71 -45.82 8.19
CA ASP A 593 -30.32 -45.69 9.51
C ASP A 593 -30.49 -44.24 9.96
N PHE A 594 -30.15 -43.26 9.11
CA PHE A 594 -30.33 -41.85 9.42
C PHE A 594 -31.77 -41.42 9.12
N HIS A 595 -32.55 -41.16 10.17
CA HIS A 595 -33.94 -40.70 10.06
C HIS A 595 -34.01 -39.17 9.93
N GLY A 596 -33.74 -38.66 8.73
CA GLY A 596 -33.81 -37.25 8.38
C GLY A 596 -33.27 -36.99 6.98
N GLU A 597 -33.29 -35.72 6.54
CA GLU A 597 -32.72 -35.31 5.26
C GLU A 597 -31.56 -34.35 5.50
N LEU A 598 -30.35 -34.74 5.07
CA LEU A 598 -29.18 -33.89 5.16
C LEU A 598 -29.23 -32.83 4.05
N ARG A 599 -29.04 -31.57 4.44
CA ARG A 599 -28.85 -30.51 3.44
C ARG A 599 -27.49 -30.69 2.75
N PRO A 600 -27.28 -30.17 1.52
CA PRO A 600 -26.03 -30.34 0.78
C PRO A 600 -24.79 -29.93 1.59
N TYR A 601 -24.85 -28.81 2.32
CA TYR A 601 -23.73 -28.39 3.16
C TYR A 601 -23.45 -29.32 4.34
N GLN A 602 -24.47 -29.99 4.88
CA GLN A 602 -24.35 -30.94 5.98
C GLN A 602 -23.74 -32.26 5.48
N SER A 603 -24.16 -32.73 4.30
CA SER A 603 -23.53 -33.89 3.65
C SER A 603 -22.03 -33.65 3.41
N ARG A 604 -21.65 -32.46 2.91
CA ARG A 604 -20.24 -32.07 2.80
C ARG A 604 -19.51 -32.07 4.15
N GLY A 605 -20.16 -31.58 5.21
CA GLY A 605 -19.60 -31.62 6.57
C GLY A 605 -19.35 -33.05 7.06
N VAL A 606 -20.27 -33.97 6.79
CA VAL A 606 -20.10 -35.41 7.07
C VAL A 606 -18.96 -36.00 6.25
N ALA A 607 -18.87 -35.68 4.95
CA ALA A 607 -17.77 -36.09 4.08
C ALA A 607 -16.41 -35.62 4.61
N TRP A 608 -16.35 -34.40 5.12
CA TRP A 608 -15.14 -33.84 5.73
C TRP A 608 -14.74 -34.56 7.02
N LEU A 609 -15.69 -34.86 7.90
CA LEU A 609 -15.43 -35.63 9.12
C LEU A 609 -14.92 -37.05 8.81
N ALA A 610 -15.53 -37.74 7.85
CA ALA A 610 -15.10 -39.06 7.39
C ALA A 610 -13.72 -39.04 6.74
N PHE A 611 -13.41 -38.00 5.97
CA PHE A 611 -12.06 -37.80 5.44
C PHE A 611 -11.03 -37.66 6.57
N LEU A 612 -11.27 -36.81 7.56
CA LEU A 612 -10.33 -36.62 8.67
C LEU A 612 -10.14 -37.89 9.50
N GLU A 613 -11.22 -38.66 9.73
CA GLU A 613 -11.17 -39.95 10.43
C GLU A 613 -10.29 -40.97 9.69
N ARG A 614 -10.40 -41.05 8.35
CA ARG A 614 -9.56 -41.94 7.52
C ARG A 614 -8.06 -41.65 7.68
N TRP A 615 -7.72 -40.43 8.05
CA TRP A 615 -6.36 -39.94 8.31
C TRP A 615 -6.03 -39.82 9.81
N SER A 616 -6.89 -40.34 10.69
CA SER A 616 -6.76 -40.25 12.14
C SER A 616 -6.49 -38.82 12.63
N LEU A 617 -7.08 -37.84 11.96
CA LEU A 617 -6.98 -36.42 12.29
C LEU A 617 -8.18 -36.00 13.14
N GLY A 618 -7.93 -35.10 14.09
CA GLY A 618 -9.01 -34.45 14.84
C GLY A 618 -9.73 -33.40 13.99
N ALA A 619 -10.99 -33.16 14.29
CA ALA A 619 -11.83 -32.18 13.60
C ALA A 619 -12.36 -31.12 14.58
N CYS A 620 -12.33 -29.86 14.17
CA CYS A 620 -13.08 -28.78 14.82
C CYS A 620 -14.22 -28.35 13.89
N LEU A 621 -15.42 -28.85 14.13
CA LEU A 621 -16.61 -28.48 13.33
C LEU A 621 -17.20 -27.17 13.85
N ALA A 622 -16.71 -26.05 13.32
CA ALA A 622 -17.02 -24.69 13.76
C ALA A 622 -18.09 -23.98 12.89
N ASP A 623 -19.08 -24.71 12.39
CA ASP A 623 -20.22 -24.13 11.68
C ASP A 623 -20.98 -23.12 12.55
N ASP A 624 -21.59 -22.11 11.93
CA ASP A 624 -22.45 -21.12 12.60
C ASP A 624 -23.58 -21.77 13.41
N MET A 625 -24.05 -21.03 14.42
CA MET A 625 -25.18 -21.45 15.24
C MET A 625 -26.43 -21.62 14.38
N GLY A 626 -27.12 -22.76 14.54
CA GLY A 626 -28.33 -23.10 13.76
C GLY A 626 -28.10 -23.94 12.50
N LEU A 627 -26.85 -24.15 12.06
CA LEU A 627 -26.56 -24.96 10.86
C LEU A 627 -26.68 -26.49 11.06
N GLY A 628 -26.86 -26.94 12.30
CA GLY A 628 -27.15 -28.36 12.60
C GLY A 628 -25.93 -29.26 12.75
N LYS A 629 -24.93 -28.85 13.55
CA LYS A 629 -23.71 -29.62 13.85
C LYS A 629 -24.00 -31.01 14.46
N THR A 630 -24.98 -31.09 15.37
CA THR A 630 -25.38 -32.35 16.01
C THR A 630 -25.86 -33.39 14.99
N VAL A 631 -26.63 -32.93 14.01
CA VAL A 631 -27.17 -33.79 12.94
C VAL A 631 -26.04 -34.33 12.05
N GLN A 632 -25.08 -33.47 11.71
CA GLN A 632 -23.87 -33.89 10.98
C GLN A 632 -23.06 -34.93 11.77
N PHE A 633 -22.85 -34.71 13.08
CA PHE A 633 -22.13 -35.67 13.92
C PHE A 633 -22.85 -37.02 14.02
N ILE A 634 -24.18 -37.04 14.15
CA ILE A 634 -24.98 -38.27 14.15
C ILE A 634 -24.86 -39.01 12.82
N ALA A 635 -25.01 -38.31 11.69
CA ALA A 635 -24.85 -38.92 10.37
C ALA A 635 -23.43 -39.49 10.19
N PHE A 636 -22.39 -38.79 10.64
CA PHE A 636 -21.03 -39.29 10.65
C PHE A 636 -20.87 -40.57 11.49
N MET A 637 -21.44 -40.63 12.70
CA MET A 637 -21.38 -41.84 13.54
C MET A 637 -22.08 -43.04 12.88
N LEU A 638 -23.24 -42.82 12.27
CA LEU A 638 -23.97 -43.85 11.54
C LEU A 638 -23.17 -44.34 10.33
N HIS A 639 -22.51 -43.44 9.62
CA HIS A 639 -21.62 -43.76 8.52
C HIS A 639 -20.46 -44.67 8.97
N LEU A 640 -19.77 -44.35 10.08
CA LEU A 640 -18.72 -45.22 10.64
C LEU A 640 -19.26 -46.60 11.06
N ARG A 641 -20.50 -46.64 11.58
CA ARG A 641 -21.17 -47.91 11.94
C ARG A 641 -21.45 -48.77 10.72
N GLU A 642 -21.96 -48.18 9.63
CA GLU A 642 -22.22 -48.89 8.37
C GLU A 642 -20.95 -49.42 7.71
N GLN A 643 -19.84 -48.69 7.82
CA GLN A 643 -18.53 -49.11 7.33
C GLN A 643 -17.84 -50.14 8.24
N GLY A 644 -18.38 -50.40 9.43
CA GLY A 644 -17.78 -51.31 10.40
C GLY A 644 -16.49 -50.79 11.04
N THR A 645 -16.22 -49.48 10.97
CA THR A 645 -15.04 -48.83 11.56
C THR A 645 -15.28 -48.35 12.99
N LEU A 646 -16.54 -48.25 13.41
CA LEU A 646 -16.90 -47.88 14.78
C LEU A 646 -16.78 -49.06 15.76
N GLU A 647 -15.57 -49.31 16.25
CA GLU A 647 -15.28 -50.45 17.16
C GLU A 647 -15.36 -50.09 18.66
N GLN A 648 -15.29 -48.79 19.00
CA GLN A 648 -15.19 -48.31 20.38
C GLN A 648 -16.39 -47.43 20.79
N PRO A 649 -16.72 -47.36 22.09
CA PRO A 649 -17.78 -46.48 22.58
C PRO A 649 -17.45 -45.00 22.34
N ILE A 650 -18.48 -44.22 21.99
CA ILE A 650 -18.37 -42.79 21.74
C ILE A 650 -18.71 -42.02 23.02
N LEU A 651 -17.87 -41.07 23.40
CA LEU A 651 -18.12 -40.12 24.48
C LEU A 651 -18.55 -38.76 23.91
N LEU A 652 -19.79 -38.37 24.18
CA LEU A 652 -20.28 -37.02 23.92
C LEU A 652 -20.25 -36.21 25.21
N VAL A 653 -19.52 -35.08 25.20
CA VAL A 653 -19.51 -34.12 26.29
C VAL A 653 -20.20 -32.85 25.83
N CYS A 654 -21.23 -32.42 26.54
CA CYS A 654 -21.95 -31.19 26.25
C CYS A 654 -22.42 -30.51 27.56
N PRO A 655 -22.76 -29.20 27.52
CA PRO A 655 -23.36 -28.53 28.67
C PRO A 655 -24.63 -29.23 29.14
N THR A 656 -24.90 -29.19 30.46
CA THR A 656 -26.09 -29.83 31.03
C THR A 656 -27.41 -29.32 30.45
N SER A 657 -27.43 -28.08 29.95
CA SER A 657 -28.60 -27.45 29.35
C SER A 657 -29.05 -28.03 28.01
N VAL A 658 -28.23 -28.86 27.34
CA VAL A 658 -28.52 -29.41 25.99
C VAL A 658 -28.58 -30.94 25.95
N LEU A 659 -28.61 -31.59 27.11
CA LEU A 659 -28.76 -33.06 27.24
C LEU A 659 -30.19 -33.57 26.99
N GLY A 660 -31.17 -32.66 26.97
CA GLY A 660 -32.61 -32.96 26.95
C GLY A 660 -33.26 -32.78 25.60
#